data_AF-A0A954TZA0-F1
#
_entry.id   AF-A0A954TZA0-F1
#
_cell.length_a   1.000
_cell.length_b   1.000
_cell.length_c   1.000
_cell.angle_alpha   90.00
_cell.angle_beta   90.00
_cell.angle_gamma   90.00
#
_symmetry.space_group_name_H-M   'P 1'
#
loop_
_entity.id
_entity.type
_entity.pdbx_description
1 polymer ?
#
loop_
_entity_poly.entity_id
_entity_poly.type
_entity_poly.pdbx_seq_one_letter_code
_entity_poly.pdbx_strand_id
1 'polypeptide(L)'
;MTHVRKLRCLRAELLDARQLLAADVAITEFMSRNATSLVDSYGDHSDWIELHNSGDETADIAGFSLTDDLEQPTRWRFPPATTILPDEYLVVFASGRDEVTTDGELHTNFKLDGDGETLALVNLSQQIISSFGQSAAPYPSQREDISYGPGGDFIQQRAEDTQTISATTTSTQVSRLEVAATPGTIADINVSLDISHTWNSDLDVFLISPAGTRVELFTDVGSSSDDLLGTVLDDEAEQSITTGTGPFKGRFRPEGNLSAFDGESPTGAWLLEVSDDFAREGGTIHGWGIEIELSDTAGADIVGFMTHPTPGGPNSPAVAGVTEGVEFSIERGYYDAPSFVELMSPTPDATIYYTTDGSEPLPGDDSTFTYAAPIALTHTTTLRAAALRTAWLISPSVTQTYLFVTDIIQQPAAPVGYPLTWNGRSVIDADYEMDPEIITNPLYATQMTTALTSHPVMSLTMDIDDWFDAKSGIYANSEESGAAWEREVSVELFGFDHGQTVQLQAGIRMQGNASRWPSRPKHNMRLAFRSQYGAGQLKFPLFDDTDIERFNGIVLRGGNGDAWINSTTNQRAAYIRDQWHRDMQRAMGHETSLQRYAQLYINGMYWGLYHLFERVDDQFMAAHFGGQADNYDVIKDIRNTGGRVEAISGSTDAWDELVRRAETDLSEQTNYAALLEYLDVENFIDYMLLNFYSGNQDWDRSNWRAARDRNDGQFKFFSWDAERTDLNTVAAEGQLGSVTINTTNTVNPNYPTYIHNRLLDSTEYRLLFADRMQRHLFGEGVLTPKSAARLWNDRADEIRQAIIAESARWGDAHVSAPRTQATWEQHNRDMNARWFPRRTEVLVSQLQRQGLYTSLTAPTVELTTALAPWGHTLSMTAPPATVIYFTLDGSDPRVAGGDVSPAAIAYQVPLTLTTNDVLLARTYDAGEWSALVELTGARLPFPDRNQDGTLTAFDLTMLCAAIRREDPTADLNGDGDETRDDLDYMVRDILHTSAGDANLDGHFDSQDLVLIFQAGKFETTAAVDSGWQEGDWNCDGLFTTSDLVLAFQSGRYQLN
;
A
#
# COMPACT_ATOMS: atom_id res chain seq x y z
N MET A 1 -58.51 44.80 -53.74
CA MET A 1 -58.79 45.69 -52.59
C MET A 1 -59.25 44.84 -51.43
N THR A 2 -58.75 45.21 -50.26
CA THR A 2 -58.41 44.37 -49.12
C THR A 2 -59.61 44.08 -48.21
N HIS A 3 -59.43 43.05 -47.36
CA HIS A 3 -60.17 42.66 -46.15
C HIS A 3 -61.27 41.60 -46.29
N VAL A 4 -60.97 40.43 -45.73
CA VAL A 4 -61.97 39.50 -45.20
C VAL A 4 -61.79 39.44 -43.68
N ARG A 5 -62.80 39.95 -42.96
CA ARG A 5 -63.08 39.69 -41.55
C ARG A 5 -63.70 38.30 -41.40
N LYS A 6 -63.28 37.55 -40.40
CA LYS A 6 -64.14 36.58 -39.69
C LYS A 6 -63.89 36.72 -38.19
N LEU A 7 -64.93 37.15 -37.47
CA LEU A 7 -65.02 36.96 -36.02
C LEU A 7 -65.21 35.47 -35.72
N ARG A 8 -64.51 34.98 -34.70
CA ARG A 8 -64.87 33.76 -33.95
C ARG A 8 -65.18 34.15 -32.50
N CYS A 9 -66.16 33.45 -31.96
CA CYS A 9 -66.81 33.70 -30.69
C CYS A 9 -65.96 33.21 -29.50
N LEU A 10 -66.11 33.94 -28.39
CA LEU A 10 -65.47 33.79 -27.08
C LEU A 10 -65.35 32.35 -26.57
N ARG A 11 -64.15 32.03 -26.06
CA ARG A 11 -63.94 31.16 -24.89
C ARG A 11 -62.89 31.86 -24.02
N ALA A 12 -63.13 31.86 -22.71
CA ALA A 12 -62.29 32.53 -21.72
C ALA A 12 -60.88 31.92 -21.69
N GLU A 13 -59.86 32.77 -21.82
CA GLU A 13 -58.50 32.52 -21.34
C GLU A 13 -58.26 33.50 -20.20
N LEU A 14 -58.12 32.94 -19.01
CA LEU A 14 -57.69 33.65 -17.81
C LEU A 14 -56.24 34.10 -18.00
N LEU A 15 -55.96 35.26 -17.40
CA LEU A 15 -54.65 35.89 -17.17
C LEU A 15 -53.46 34.93 -17.31
N ASP A 16 -52.70 35.11 -18.38
CA ASP A 16 -51.35 34.58 -18.54
C ASP A 16 -50.47 35.73 -19.03
N ALA A 17 -50.00 36.55 -18.07
CA ALA A 17 -48.97 37.58 -18.23
C ALA A 17 -48.85 38.38 -16.91
N ARG A 18 -48.23 37.78 -15.88
CA ARG A 18 -47.50 38.41 -14.77
C ARG A 18 -47.24 37.37 -13.67
N GLN A 19 -46.25 36.52 -13.89
CA GLN A 19 -45.50 35.93 -12.80
C GLN A 19 -44.04 36.35 -13.07
N LEU A 20 -43.69 37.57 -12.63
CA LEU A 20 -42.31 37.83 -12.23
C LEU A 20 -42.08 36.88 -11.05
N LEU A 21 -41.18 35.91 -11.18
CA LEU A 21 -40.64 35.17 -10.05
C LEU A 21 -39.61 36.11 -9.38
N ALA A 22 -39.82 36.39 -8.10
CA ALA A 22 -39.03 37.33 -7.29
C ALA A 22 -37.99 36.62 -6.40
N ALA A 23 -37.68 35.35 -6.68
CA ALA A 23 -36.61 34.59 -6.06
C ALA A 23 -35.83 33.90 -7.19
N ASP A 24 -34.49 33.97 -7.16
CA ASP A 24 -33.60 33.43 -8.19
C ASP A 24 -32.51 32.58 -7.53
N VAL A 25 -32.86 31.30 -7.32
CA VAL A 25 -32.03 30.32 -6.60
C VAL A 25 -31.29 29.43 -7.58
N ALA A 26 -29.97 29.33 -7.43
CA ALA A 26 -29.13 28.44 -8.23
C ALA A 26 -28.08 27.75 -7.35
N ILE A 27 -27.55 26.62 -7.84
CA ILE A 27 -26.29 26.08 -7.31
C ILE A 27 -25.16 27.01 -7.76
N THR A 28 -24.40 27.54 -6.81
CA THR A 28 -23.31 28.50 -7.03
C THR A 28 -21.94 27.90 -6.84
N GLU A 29 -21.81 26.91 -5.96
CA GLU A 29 -20.52 26.30 -5.68
C GLU A 29 -20.75 24.86 -5.20
N PHE A 30 -19.84 23.95 -5.53
CA PHE A 30 -19.79 22.65 -4.89
C PHE A 30 -18.35 22.15 -4.80
N MET A 31 -18.12 21.23 -3.87
CA MET A 31 -16.87 20.52 -3.71
C MET A 31 -17.15 19.05 -3.49
N SER A 32 -16.64 18.20 -4.39
CA SER A 32 -16.80 16.74 -4.33
C SER A 32 -15.55 16.01 -3.84
N ARG A 33 -14.57 16.77 -3.34
CA ARG A 33 -13.32 16.27 -2.74
C ARG A 33 -12.90 17.24 -1.63
N ASN A 34 -13.64 17.23 -0.53
CA ASN A 34 -13.33 18.04 0.64
C ASN A 34 -12.37 17.27 1.56
N ALA A 35 -11.18 17.80 1.77
CA ALA A 35 -10.14 17.16 2.58
C ALA A 35 -9.77 17.99 3.80
N THR A 36 -9.75 19.32 3.66
CA THR A 36 -9.38 20.24 4.74
C THR A 36 -10.33 21.43 4.90
N SER A 37 -11.17 21.72 3.91
CA SER A 37 -11.91 22.99 3.88
C SER A 37 -13.05 23.07 4.91
N LEU A 38 -14.20 22.47 4.63
CA LEU A 38 -15.40 22.58 5.47
C LEU A 38 -15.54 21.33 6.34
N VAL A 39 -15.85 21.49 7.61
CA VAL A 39 -16.09 20.37 8.53
C VAL A 39 -17.56 20.35 8.89
N ASP A 40 -18.21 19.19 8.77
CA ASP A 40 -19.59 19.03 9.21
C ASP A 40 -19.69 18.86 10.73
N SER A 41 -20.91 18.87 11.30
CA SER A 41 -21.14 18.69 12.74
C SER A 41 -20.68 17.34 13.30
N TYR A 42 -20.34 16.37 12.46
CA TYR A 42 -19.74 15.10 12.86
C TYR A 42 -18.22 15.14 12.95
N GLY A 43 -17.60 16.23 12.49
CA GLY A 43 -16.15 16.36 12.40
C GLY A 43 -15.57 15.77 11.11
N ASP A 44 -16.41 15.46 10.12
CA ASP A 44 -15.98 14.90 8.83
C ASP A 44 -15.85 16.01 7.77
N HIS A 45 -14.87 15.86 6.87
CA HIS A 45 -14.76 16.67 5.66
C HIS A 45 -15.66 16.09 4.55
N SER A 46 -16.97 16.26 4.71
CA SER A 46 -17.97 15.79 3.72
C SER A 46 -17.97 16.67 2.47
N ASP A 47 -18.26 16.09 1.30
CA ASP A 47 -18.60 16.85 0.09
C ASP A 47 -19.73 17.84 0.39
N TRP A 48 -19.78 18.96 -0.31
CA TRP A 48 -20.79 19.98 -0.06
C TRP A 48 -21.23 20.70 -1.33
N ILE A 49 -22.44 21.27 -1.26
CA ILE A 49 -23.17 21.94 -2.32
C ILE A 49 -23.71 23.24 -1.74
N GLU A 50 -23.48 24.35 -2.42
CA GLU A 50 -24.00 25.66 -2.05
C GLU A 50 -25.10 26.13 -3.00
N LEU A 51 -26.16 26.70 -2.42
CA LEU A 51 -27.20 27.43 -3.12
C LEU A 51 -27.16 28.91 -2.75
N HIS A 52 -27.36 29.79 -3.72
CA HIS A 52 -27.51 31.23 -3.49
C HIS A 52 -28.85 31.72 -4.03
N ASN A 53 -29.53 32.60 -3.28
CA ASN A 53 -30.70 33.33 -3.75
C ASN A 53 -30.32 34.76 -4.15
N SER A 54 -30.03 34.97 -5.43
CA SER A 54 -29.71 36.29 -6.00
C SER A 54 -30.95 37.20 -6.23
N GLY A 55 -32.13 36.75 -5.80
CA GLY A 55 -33.38 37.51 -5.90
C GLY A 55 -33.58 38.49 -4.74
N ASP A 56 -34.46 39.47 -4.93
CA ASP A 56 -34.78 40.50 -3.94
C ASP A 56 -35.84 40.09 -2.89
N GLU A 57 -36.44 38.90 -3.03
CA GLU A 57 -37.38 38.30 -2.06
C GLU A 57 -36.88 36.96 -1.51
N THR A 58 -37.40 36.57 -0.34
CA THR A 58 -37.12 35.25 0.26
C THR A 58 -37.60 34.11 -0.63
N ALA A 59 -36.70 33.16 -0.93
CA ALA A 59 -36.99 31.95 -1.67
C ALA A 59 -37.48 30.82 -0.73
N ASP A 60 -38.68 30.30 -0.96
CA ASP A 60 -39.16 29.06 -0.33
C ASP A 60 -38.84 27.87 -1.25
N ILE A 61 -37.87 27.05 -0.82
CA ILE A 61 -37.40 25.88 -1.57
C ILE A 61 -37.85 24.56 -0.93
N ALA A 62 -38.79 24.60 0.01
CA ALA A 62 -39.31 23.40 0.65
C ALA A 62 -39.85 22.40 -0.41
N GLY A 63 -39.34 21.16 -0.35
CA GLY A 63 -39.72 20.09 -1.27
C GLY A 63 -39.08 20.14 -2.67
N PHE A 64 -38.22 21.14 -2.97
CA PHE A 64 -37.27 21.06 -4.08
C PHE A 64 -36.35 19.84 -3.87
N SER A 65 -35.59 19.47 -4.87
CA SER A 65 -34.70 18.30 -4.80
C SER A 65 -33.29 18.60 -5.28
N LEU A 66 -32.30 17.97 -4.64
CA LEU A 66 -30.96 17.79 -5.20
C LEU A 66 -30.85 16.37 -5.75
N THR A 67 -30.14 16.23 -6.86
CA THR A 67 -29.82 14.93 -7.45
C THR A 67 -28.45 14.93 -8.12
N ASP A 68 -27.74 13.82 -7.98
CA ASP A 68 -26.55 13.41 -8.74
C ASP A 68 -26.92 12.56 -10.00
N ASP A 69 -28.17 12.11 -10.08
CA ASP A 69 -28.71 11.23 -11.12
C ASP A 69 -29.98 11.84 -11.74
N LEU A 70 -29.88 12.25 -13.01
CA LEU A 70 -31.02 12.83 -13.74
C LEU A 70 -32.13 11.82 -14.07
N GLU A 71 -31.87 10.51 -13.98
CA GLU A 71 -32.91 9.48 -14.05
C GLU A 71 -33.73 9.41 -12.75
N GLN A 72 -33.19 9.96 -11.65
CA GLN A 72 -33.83 10.08 -10.34
C GLN A 72 -33.94 11.55 -9.89
N PRO A 73 -34.72 12.41 -10.58
CA PRO A 73 -34.73 13.87 -10.38
C PRO A 73 -35.23 14.33 -9.00
N THR A 74 -35.65 13.41 -8.13
CA THR A 74 -36.13 13.70 -6.78
C THR A 74 -35.42 12.86 -5.71
N ARG A 75 -34.13 12.58 -5.92
CA ARG A 75 -33.32 11.67 -5.09
C ARG A 75 -33.22 12.11 -3.62
N TRP A 76 -32.93 13.39 -3.37
CA TRP A 76 -32.99 13.99 -2.03
C TRP A 76 -33.87 15.24 -2.04
N ARG A 77 -34.75 15.40 -1.06
CA ARG A 77 -35.73 16.51 -1.00
C ARG A 77 -35.46 17.45 0.16
N PHE A 78 -35.52 18.75 -0.10
CA PHE A 78 -35.42 19.76 0.96
C PHE A 78 -36.56 19.60 1.98
N PRO A 79 -36.25 19.65 3.29
CA PRO A 79 -37.24 19.56 4.36
C PRO A 79 -38.33 20.65 4.28
N PRO A 80 -39.46 20.46 4.98
CA PRO A 80 -40.45 21.51 5.12
C PRO A 80 -39.88 22.78 5.75
N ALA A 81 -40.32 23.94 5.28
CA ALA A 81 -39.92 25.27 5.77
C ALA A 81 -38.44 25.66 5.52
N THR A 82 -37.75 25.04 4.56
CA THR A 82 -36.44 25.52 4.09
C THR A 82 -36.61 26.77 3.22
N THR A 83 -36.05 27.88 3.68
CA THR A 83 -36.07 29.17 2.97
C THR A 83 -34.67 29.78 2.89
N ILE A 84 -34.40 30.52 1.81
CA ILE A 84 -33.17 31.32 1.63
C ILE A 84 -33.60 32.78 1.53
N LEU A 85 -33.07 33.68 2.37
CA LEU A 85 -33.39 35.11 2.31
C LEU A 85 -32.77 35.75 1.04
N PRO A 86 -33.15 36.99 0.67
CA PRO A 86 -32.46 37.73 -0.40
C PRO A 86 -30.96 37.82 -0.14
N ASP A 87 -30.14 37.58 -1.16
CA ASP A 87 -28.67 37.62 -1.14
C ASP A 87 -27.99 36.70 -0.10
N GLU A 88 -28.72 35.69 0.42
CA GLU A 88 -28.17 34.71 1.36
C GLU A 88 -27.85 33.36 0.69
N TYR A 89 -26.94 32.62 1.32
CA TYR A 89 -26.43 31.33 0.87
C TYR A 89 -26.92 30.18 1.76
N LEU A 90 -26.99 28.98 1.20
CA LEU A 90 -27.33 27.75 1.93
C LEU A 90 -26.38 26.63 1.51
N VAL A 91 -25.63 26.10 2.49
CA VAL A 91 -24.76 24.93 2.29
C VAL A 91 -25.51 23.65 2.66
N VAL A 92 -25.32 22.61 1.84
CA VAL A 92 -25.83 21.25 2.02
C VAL A 92 -24.68 20.26 1.87
N PHE A 93 -24.45 19.41 2.85
CA PHE A 93 -23.44 18.37 2.78
C PHE A 93 -23.93 17.16 1.98
N ALA A 94 -23.17 16.73 0.98
CA ALA A 94 -23.39 15.49 0.25
C ALA A 94 -22.67 14.32 0.94
N SER A 95 -23.15 13.96 2.15
CA SER A 95 -22.48 12.98 3.01
C SER A 95 -23.00 11.54 2.89
N GLY A 96 -24.15 11.34 2.24
CA GLY A 96 -24.84 10.05 2.20
C GLY A 96 -25.65 9.70 3.46
N ARG A 97 -25.75 10.60 4.45
CA ARG A 97 -26.39 10.33 5.75
C ARG A 97 -27.92 10.47 5.76
N ASP A 98 -28.49 11.21 4.81
CA ASP A 98 -29.94 11.44 4.67
C ASP A 98 -30.63 12.02 5.93
N GLU A 99 -30.10 13.12 6.46
CA GLU A 99 -30.63 13.69 7.70
C GLU A 99 -30.50 15.22 7.80
N VAL A 100 -31.17 15.75 8.83
CA VAL A 100 -30.99 17.13 9.28
C VAL A 100 -30.52 17.06 10.73
N THR A 101 -29.36 17.63 11.02
CA THR A 101 -28.76 17.59 12.34
C THR A 101 -29.53 18.50 13.31
N THR A 102 -29.26 18.39 14.61
CA THR A 102 -29.97 19.17 15.63
C THR A 102 -29.71 20.67 15.56
N ASP A 103 -28.56 21.06 15.01
CA ASP A 103 -28.14 22.43 14.70
C ASP A 103 -28.61 22.91 13.33
N GLY A 104 -29.22 22.03 12.52
CA GLY A 104 -29.90 22.37 11.28
C GLY A 104 -29.08 22.18 10.01
N GLU A 105 -27.92 21.53 10.08
CA GLU A 105 -27.14 21.15 8.90
C GLU A 105 -27.90 20.12 8.07
N LEU A 106 -27.83 20.28 6.75
CA LEU A 106 -28.53 19.44 5.79
C LEU A 106 -27.57 18.41 5.20
N HIS A 107 -27.93 17.13 5.25
CA HIS A 107 -27.16 16.04 4.67
C HIS A 107 -27.97 15.28 3.61
N THR A 108 -27.44 15.15 2.40
CA THR A 108 -28.09 14.36 1.35
C THR A 108 -27.95 12.85 1.60
N ASN A 109 -28.71 12.05 0.85
CA ASN A 109 -28.62 10.59 0.85
C ASN A 109 -27.62 10.03 -0.19
N PHE A 110 -26.77 10.89 -0.75
CA PHE A 110 -25.72 10.53 -1.70
C PHE A 110 -24.43 11.30 -1.39
N LYS A 111 -23.34 10.89 -2.05
CA LYS A 111 -22.06 11.63 -2.08
C LYS A 111 -21.78 12.05 -3.51
N LEU A 112 -20.91 13.03 -3.71
CA LEU A 112 -20.54 13.45 -5.05
C LEU A 112 -19.38 12.60 -5.58
N ASP A 113 -19.40 12.27 -6.87
CA ASP A 113 -18.26 11.60 -7.53
C ASP A 113 -17.22 12.63 -7.96
N GLY A 114 -16.05 12.62 -7.32
CA GLY A 114 -14.95 13.49 -7.66
C GLY A 114 -14.30 13.23 -9.02
N ASP A 115 -14.58 12.11 -9.70
CA ASP A 115 -14.12 11.87 -11.07
C ASP A 115 -15.05 12.51 -12.13
N GLY A 116 -16.25 12.91 -11.73
CA GLY A 116 -17.21 13.64 -12.55
C GLY A 116 -18.55 12.94 -12.70
N GLU A 117 -19.65 13.65 -12.42
CA GLU A 117 -21.03 13.18 -12.64
C GLU A 117 -21.96 14.34 -12.99
N THR A 118 -23.27 14.22 -12.73
CA THR A 118 -24.21 15.33 -12.81
C THR A 118 -24.56 15.81 -11.41
N LEU A 119 -24.90 17.08 -11.24
CA LEU A 119 -25.48 17.64 -10.03
C LEU A 119 -26.58 18.63 -10.44
N ALA A 120 -27.79 18.51 -9.92
CA ALA A 120 -28.89 19.38 -10.29
C ALA A 120 -29.83 19.74 -9.12
N LEU A 121 -30.28 20.99 -9.13
CA LEU A 121 -31.38 21.52 -8.32
C LEU A 121 -32.67 21.46 -9.13
N VAL A 122 -33.69 20.79 -8.59
CA VAL A 122 -34.95 20.49 -9.29
C VAL A 122 -36.13 21.02 -8.48
N ASN A 123 -37.03 21.76 -9.11
CA ASN A 123 -38.22 22.31 -8.45
C ASN A 123 -39.34 21.26 -8.27
N LEU A 124 -40.41 21.65 -7.58
CA LEU A 124 -41.60 20.80 -7.34
C LEU A 124 -42.32 20.31 -8.61
N SER A 125 -42.12 21.00 -9.74
CA SER A 125 -42.65 20.59 -11.06
C SER A 125 -41.69 19.68 -11.84
N GLN A 126 -40.62 19.19 -11.19
CA GLN A 126 -39.54 18.40 -11.79
C GLN A 126 -38.78 19.14 -12.91
N GLN A 127 -38.74 20.46 -12.87
CA GLN A 127 -37.92 21.26 -13.77
C GLN A 127 -36.56 21.51 -13.13
N ILE A 128 -35.50 21.29 -13.88
CA ILE A 128 -34.13 21.66 -13.49
C ILE A 128 -34.05 23.19 -13.44
N ILE A 129 -33.64 23.72 -12.29
CA ILE A 129 -33.45 25.14 -12.04
C ILE A 129 -31.99 25.53 -12.28
N SER A 130 -31.06 24.75 -11.74
CA SER A 130 -29.61 24.88 -11.94
C SER A 130 -28.98 23.48 -11.99
N SER A 131 -27.92 23.31 -12.76
CA SER A 131 -27.21 22.03 -12.88
C SER A 131 -25.77 22.18 -13.35
N PHE A 132 -24.89 21.33 -12.83
CA PHE A 132 -23.55 21.07 -13.36
C PHE A 132 -23.49 19.66 -13.93
N GLY A 133 -22.86 19.50 -15.10
CA GLY A 133 -22.89 18.25 -15.83
C GLY A 133 -24.26 17.93 -16.45
N GLN A 134 -24.26 17.12 -17.50
CA GLN A 134 -25.43 16.50 -18.12
C GLN A 134 -25.09 15.03 -18.40
N SER A 135 -26.09 14.17 -18.62
CA SER A 135 -25.86 12.73 -18.85
C SER A 135 -24.89 12.39 -20.01
N ALA A 136 -24.61 13.33 -20.92
CA ALA A 136 -23.64 13.17 -22.01
C ALA A 136 -22.30 13.91 -21.80
N ALA A 137 -22.18 14.71 -20.74
CA ALA A 137 -21.01 15.51 -20.39
C ALA A 137 -21.05 15.82 -18.88
N PRO A 138 -20.50 14.95 -18.01
CA PRO A 138 -20.45 15.21 -16.57
C PRO A 138 -19.63 16.47 -16.26
N TYR A 139 -19.76 17.02 -15.04
CA TYR A 139 -18.80 18.01 -14.56
C TYR A 139 -17.39 17.39 -14.55
N PRO A 140 -16.32 18.19 -14.73
CA PRO A 140 -14.96 17.64 -14.90
C PRO A 140 -14.45 16.97 -13.62
N SER A 141 -13.41 16.14 -13.71
CA SER A 141 -12.79 15.56 -12.51
C SER A 141 -12.28 16.66 -11.58
N GLN A 142 -12.62 16.54 -10.32
CA GLN A 142 -12.36 17.52 -9.26
C GLN A 142 -11.04 17.22 -8.56
N ARG A 143 -10.46 18.26 -7.96
CA ARG A 143 -9.25 18.19 -7.13
C ARG A 143 -9.61 18.52 -5.69
N GLU A 144 -8.81 18.04 -4.76
CA GLU A 144 -9.07 18.29 -3.36
C GLU A 144 -9.02 19.77 -3.00
N ASP A 145 -9.96 20.17 -2.15
CA ASP A 145 -10.11 21.53 -1.63
C ASP A 145 -10.19 22.61 -2.73
N ILE A 146 -10.50 22.21 -3.96
CA ILE A 146 -10.81 23.06 -5.11
C ILE A 146 -12.28 22.85 -5.44
N SER A 147 -13.07 23.91 -5.28
CA SER A 147 -14.49 23.91 -5.60
C SER A 147 -14.74 24.20 -7.08
N TYR A 148 -15.99 24.00 -7.51
CA TYR A 148 -16.41 24.22 -8.89
C TYR A 148 -17.74 24.96 -8.95
N GLY A 149 -17.83 25.93 -9.87
CA GLY A 149 -19.00 26.79 -10.01
C GLY A 149 -18.75 27.98 -10.94
N PRO A 150 -19.75 28.85 -11.15
CA PRO A 150 -19.51 30.19 -11.70
C PRO A 150 -18.51 30.96 -10.83
N GLY A 151 -17.44 31.49 -11.41
CA GLY A 151 -16.49 32.32 -10.68
C GLY A 151 -17.11 33.65 -10.25
N GLY A 152 -16.48 34.31 -9.28
CA GLY A 152 -16.77 35.69 -8.90
C GLY A 152 -15.55 36.59 -9.00
N ASP A 153 -15.59 37.70 -8.28
CA ASP A 153 -14.61 38.79 -8.31
C ASP A 153 -13.98 39.06 -6.94
N PHE A 154 -14.16 38.16 -5.97
CA PHE A 154 -13.76 38.33 -4.59
C PHE A 154 -12.74 37.27 -4.15
N ILE A 155 -11.68 37.65 -3.45
CA ILE A 155 -10.74 36.71 -2.83
C ILE A 155 -10.80 36.92 -1.33
N GLN A 156 -11.08 35.86 -0.57
CA GLN A 156 -10.92 35.87 0.88
C GLN A 156 -9.94 34.77 1.29
N GLN A 157 -8.85 35.16 1.94
CA GLN A 157 -7.84 34.23 2.40
C GLN A 157 -7.32 34.58 3.78
N ARG A 158 -6.90 33.55 4.52
CA ARG A 158 -6.33 33.67 5.86
C ARG A 158 -5.09 32.80 6.01
N ALA A 159 -4.09 33.33 6.70
CA ALA A 159 -2.94 32.59 7.18
C ALA A 159 -3.20 32.20 8.64
N GLU A 160 -3.06 30.91 8.95
CA GLU A 160 -3.24 30.36 10.30
C GLU A 160 -1.88 29.98 10.95
N ASP A 161 -0.77 30.51 10.44
CA ASP A 161 0.57 30.25 10.98
C ASP A 161 0.77 31.00 12.31
N THR A 162 0.60 30.27 13.41
CA THR A 162 0.79 30.86 14.73
C THR A 162 2.26 31.21 14.97
N GLN A 163 2.57 32.50 15.15
CA GLN A 163 3.93 32.98 15.44
C GLN A 163 4.02 33.68 16.80
N THR A 164 5.06 33.36 17.56
CA THR A 164 5.32 34.00 18.87
C THR A 164 6.06 35.31 18.69
N ILE A 165 5.57 36.37 19.35
CA ILE A 165 6.27 37.66 19.50
C ILE A 165 7.04 37.64 20.83
N SER A 166 8.34 37.93 20.79
CA SER A 166 9.24 37.68 21.93
C SER A 166 9.11 38.69 23.05
N ALA A 167 8.75 38.21 24.26
CA ALA A 167 8.70 39.06 25.45
C ALA A 167 10.06 39.56 26.00
N THR A 168 11.18 39.20 25.35
CA THR A 168 12.52 39.38 25.92
C THR A 168 13.52 40.05 24.99
N THR A 169 13.16 40.21 23.71
CA THR A 169 14.00 40.79 22.67
C THR A 169 13.08 41.47 21.66
N THR A 170 13.48 42.63 21.14
CA THR A 170 12.81 43.21 19.98
C THR A 170 12.93 42.25 18.82
N SER A 171 11.83 41.91 18.17
CA SER A 171 11.78 40.91 17.11
C SER A 171 10.83 41.34 16.01
N THR A 172 11.21 41.06 14.77
CA THR A 172 10.33 41.18 13.61
C THR A 172 9.92 39.79 13.19
N GLN A 173 8.62 39.54 13.22
CA GLN A 173 8.00 38.34 12.70
C GLN A 173 7.47 38.64 11.29
N VAL A 174 7.59 37.69 10.38
CA VAL A 174 7.05 37.78 9.02
C VAL A 174 6.19 36.55 8.81
N SER A 175 4.88 36.76 8.72
CA SER A 175 3.92 35.73 8.31
C SER A 175 3.64 35.84 6.82
N ARG A 176 3.50 34.71 6.14
CA ARG A 176 3.34 34.61 4.68
C ARG A 176 1.98 34.00 4.35
N LEU A 177 1.28 34.63 3.42
CA LEU A 177 0.04 34.14 2.80
C LEU A 177 0.26 34.02 1.29
N GLU A 178 -0.01 32.86 0.70
CA GLU A 178 0.19 32.63 -0.74
C GLU A 178 -1.14 32.70 -1.50
N VAL A 179 -1.27 33.67 -2.40
CA VAL A 179 -2.44 33.75 -3.30
C VAL A 179 -2.12 33.02 -4.59
N ALA A 180 -2.82 31.92 -4.86
CA ALA A 180 -2.64 31.16 -6.10
C ALA A 180 -2.91 32.04 -7.35
N ALA A 181 -2.42 31.59 -8.51
CA ALA A 181 -2.55 32.30 -9.78
C ALA A 181 -4.01 32.70 -10.08
N THR A 182 -4.32 33.97 -9.86
CA THR A 182 -5.68 34.53 -9.95
C THR A 182 -5.71 35.61 -11.03
N PRO A 183 -6.62 35.53 -12.02
CA PRO A 183 -6.76 36.54 -13.05
C PRO A 183 -7.35 37.84 -12.47
N GLY A 184 -6.89 38.99 -12.99
CA GLY A 184 -7.40 40.31 -12.65
C GLY A 184 -6.43 41.16 -11.85
N THR A 185 -6.90 42.34 -11.46
CA THR A 185 -6.15 43.32 -10.65
C THR A 185 -6.97 43.78 -9.47
N ILE A 186 -6.30 44.09 -8.37
CA ILE A 186 -6.90 44.57 -7.12
C ILE A 186 -7.69 45.85 -7.41
N ALA A 187 -8.95 45.88 -6.97
CA ALA A 187 -9.85 47.02 -6.98
C ALA A 187 -10.01 47.62 -5.58
N ASP A 188 -10.04 46.74 -4.58
CA ASP A 188 -10.09 47.07 -3.16
C ASP A 188 -9.40 45.94 -2.37
N ILE A 189 -8.84 46.26 -1.20
CA ILE A 189 -8.29 45.26 -0.28
C ILE A 189 -8.51 45.65 1.18
N ASN A 190 -9.04 44.70 1.95
CA ASN A 190 -9.19 44.80 3.40
C ASN A 190 -8.27 43.78 4.10
N VAL A 191 -7.79 44.09 5.30
CA VAL A 191 -6.87 43.22 6.07
C VAL A 191 -7.48 42.88 7.42
N SER A 192 -7.68 41.60 7.71
CA SER A 192 -8.11 41.14 9.04
C SER A 192 -6.91 40.68 9.88
N LEU A 193 -6.90 41.02 11.16
CA LEU A 193 -5.84 40.69 12.10
C LEU A 193 -6.42 39.93 13.30
N ASP A 194 -5.69 38.91 13.75
CA ASP A 194 -5.92 38.16 14.98
C ASP A 194 -4.60 38.07 15.76
N ILE A 195 -4.20 39.18 16.38
CA ILE A 195 -2.96 39.29 17.15
C ILE A 195 -3.31 39.49 18.63
N SER A 196 -2.75 38.66 19.51
CA SER A 196 -2.71 38.95 20.94
C SER A 196 -1.42 39.66 21.29
N HIS A 197 -1.51 40.76 22.02
CA HIS A 197 -0.34 41.47 22.52
C HIS A 197 -0.72 42.26 23.76
N THR A 198 0.17 42.28 24.75
CA THR A 198 -0.15 42.93 26.03
C THR A 198 -0.20 44.44 25.88
N TRP A 199 0.58 45.06 24.97
CA TRP A 199 0.50 46.50 24.63
C TRP A 199 0.62 46.71 23.11
N ASN A 200 -0.47 47.08 22.45
CA ASN A 200 -0.45 47.29 21.00
C ASN A 200 0.43 48.48 20.56
N SER A 201 0.80 49.37 21.49
CA SER A 201 1.68 50.50 21.20
C SER A 201 3.13 50.12 20.98
N ASP A 202 3.51 48.85 21.17
CA ASP A 202 4.86 48.36 20.91
C ASP A 202 4.97 47.73 19.51
N LEU A 203 3.84 47.66 18.77
CA LEU A 203 3.74 46.97 17.49
C LEU A 203 3.79 47.95 16.31
N ASP A 204 4.68 47.64 15.37
CA ASP A 204 4.70 48.19 14.02
C ASP A 204 4.28 47.12 13.02
N VAL A 205 3.18 47.36 12.30
CA VAL A 205 2.59 46.35 11.41
C VAL A 205 2.48 46.85 9.97
N PHE A 206 2.99 46.04 9.04
CA PHE A 206 2.99 46.35 7.61
C PHE A 206 2.49 45.18 6.77
N LEU A 207 1.80 45.49 5.68
CA LEU A 207 1.47 44.53 4.63
C LEU A 207 2.38 44.75 3.42
N ILE A 208 2.91 43.67 2.85
CA ILE A 208 3.75 43.69 1.65
C ILE A 208 3.11 42.83 0.56
N SER A 209 2.87 43.41 -0.61
CA SER A 209 2.33 42.70 -1.77
C SER A 209 3.39 41.89 -2.51
N PRO A 210 2.99 40.93 -3.37
CA PRO A 210 3.90 40.17 -4.24
C PRO A 210 4.76 41.06 -5.16
N ALA A 211 4.28 42.25 -5.51
CA ALA A 211 5.03 43.23 -6.31
C ALA A 211 6.10 43.99 -5.50
N GLY A 212 6.12 43.80 -4.17
CA GLY A 212 7.02 44.47 -3.24
C GLY A 212 6.51 45.81 -2.71
N THR A 213 5.25 46.18 -2.97
CA THR A 213 4.62 47.38 -2.39
C THR A 213 4.40 47.13 -0.90
N ARG A 214 4.87 48.03 -0.05
CA ARG A 214 4.81 47.91 1.43
C ARG A 214 3.97 49.04 2.01
N VAL A 215 2.86 48.71 2.66
CA VAL A 215 1.92 49.66 3.28
C VAL A 215 1.93 49.52 4.80
N GLU A 216 1.97 50.65 5.49
CA GLU A 216 1.82 50.73 6.95
C GLU A 216 0.37 50.52 7.34
N LEU A 217 0.10 49.47 8.12
CA LEU A 217 -1.23 49.22 8.65
C LEU A 217 -1.46 50.11 9.87
N PHE A 218 -0.52 50.07 10.83
CA PHE A 218 -0.45 50.98 11.96
C PHE A 218 0.91 50.89 12.65
N THR A 219 1.25 51.92 13.42
CA THR A 219 2.41 51.95 14.33
C THR A 219 2.00 52.60 15.67
N ASP A 220 2.50 52.10 16.79
CA ASP A 220 2.30 52.71 18.12
C ASP A 220 0.82 52.93 18.57
N VAL A 221 -0.14 52.12 18.12
CA VAL A 221 -1.58 52.38 18.39
C VAL A 221 -2.09 51.83 19.72
N GLY A 222 -3.16 52.43 20.25
CA GLY A 222 -3.89 51.89 21.40
C GLY A 222 -3.28 52.16 22.77
N SER A 223 -2.08 52.73 22.86
CA SER A 223 -1.38 52.92 24.14
C SER A 223 -1.30 51.58 24.90
N SER A 224 -1.63 51.54 26.20
CA SER A 224 -1.66 50.30 26.98
C SER A 224 -2.91 49.44 26.71
N SER A 225 -3.47 49.50 25.50
CA SER A 225 -4.57 48.64 25.09
C SER A 225 -4.02 47.32 24.58
N ASP A 226 -4.68 46.25 24.98
CA ASP A 226 -4.31 44.90 24.61
C ASP A 226 -5.10 44.47 23.38
N ASP A 227 -4.50 43.59 22.58
CA ASP A 227 -5.09 42.75 21.55
C ASP A 227 -5.73 43.45 20.32
N LEU A 228 -5.63 42.76 19.18
CA LEU A 228 -6.22 43.11 17.88
C LEU A 228 -7.11 41.98 17.35
N LEU A 229 -7.74 41.20 18.24
CA LEU A 229 -8.55 40.03 17.86
C LEU A 229 -9.81 40.42 17.07
N GLY A 230 -9.90 39.95 15.83
CA GLY A 230 -10.98 40.26 14.89
C GLY A 230 -10.99 41.72 14.43
N THR A 231 -9.83 42.37 14.36
CA THR A 231 -9.70 43.72 13.79
C THR A 231 -9.73 43.62 12.28
N VAL A 232 -10.48 44.48 11.60
CA VAL A 232 -10.42 44.62 10.14
C VAL A 232 -9.94 46.01 9.79
N LEU A 233 -8.95 46.10 8.91
CA LEU A 233 -8.39 47.33 8.39
C LEU A 233 -8.87 47.54 6.96
N ASP A 234 -9.45 48.71 6.74
CA ASP A 234 -10.24 49.08 5.55
C ASP A 234 -10.09 50.60 5.40
N ASP A 235 -9.48 51.12 4.33
CA ASP A 235 -9.25 52.55 4.17
C ASP A 235 -10.51 53.39 3.92
N GLU A 236 -11.64 52.73 3.60
CA GLU A 236 -12.97 53.30 3.53
C GLU A 236 -13.67 53.35 4.91
N ALA A 237 -13.12 52.69 5.94
CA ALA A 237 -13.71 52.68 7.26
C ALA A 237 -13.79 54.10 7.89
N GLU A 238 -14.89 54.35 8.60
CA GLU A 238 -15.18 55.66 9.18
C GLU A 238 -14.18 56.03 10.31
N GLN A 239 -13.88 55.07 11.19
CA GLN A 239 -13.05 55.27 12.38
C GLN A 239 -11.58 54.93 12.10
N SER A 240 -10.64 55.84 12.37
CA SER A 240 -9.20 55.53 12.25
C SER A 240 -8.71 54.67 13.40
N ILE A 241 -7.82 53.72 13.10
CA ILE A 241 -7.16 52.84 14.08
C ILE A 241 -6.42 53.63 15.16
N THR A 242 -5.82 54.77 14.82
CA THR A 242 -5.13 55.68 15.78
C THR A 242 -6.03 56.26 16.86
N THR A 243 -7.34 56.32 16.59
CA THR A 243 -8.35 56.83 17.53
C THR A 243 -9.17 55.70 18.17
N GLY A 244 -8.91 54.46 17.80
CA GLY A 244 -9.46 53.28 18.45
C GLY A 244 -8.83 53.02 19.82
N THR A 245 -9.51 52.22 20.62
CA THR A 245 -9.02 51.75 21.92
C THR A 245 -9.36 50.28 22.06
N GLY A 246 -8.51 49.51 22.75
CA GLY A 246 -8.71 48.07 22.91
C GLY A 246 -10.00 47.69 23.66
N PRO A 247 -10.55 46.49 23.41
CA PRO A 247 -10.13 45.56 22.37
C PRO A 247 -10.55 46.10 20.98
N PHE A 248 -9.60 46.19 20.05
CA PHE A 248 -9.83 46.74 18.71
C PHE A 248 -10.73 45.81 17.91
N LYS A 249 -12.05 45.95 18.05
CA LYS A 249 -13.03 45.08 17.41
C LYS A 249 -13.84 45.85 16.39
N GLY A 250 -13.88 45.34 15.15
CA GLY A 250 -14.59 45.94 14.02
C GLY A 250 -13.65 46.49 12.96
N ARG A 251 -14.22 47.31 12.05
CA ARG A 251 -13.51 47.91 10.92
C ARG A 251 -12.89 49.26 11.30
N PHE A 252 -11.61 49.45 10.99
CA PHE A 252 -10.86 50.68 11.24
C PHE A 252 -10.06 51.08 10.00
N ARG A 253 -9.92 52.40 9.78
CA ARG A 253 -9.03 52.92 8.75
C ARG A 253 -7.58 52.84 9.21
N PRO A 254 -6.69 52.16 8.46
CA PRO A 254 -5.26 52.08 8.76
C PRO A 254 -4.57 53.46 8.70
N GLU A 255 -3.32 53.52 9.13
CA GLU A 255 -2.50 54.74 9.02
C GLU A 255 -1.99 54.98 7.59
N GLY A 256 -1.59 53.91 6.89
CA GLY A 256 -1.33 53.90 5.46
C GLY A 256 -2.61 53.70 4.64
N ASN A 257 -2.48 53.83 3.32
CA ASN A 257 -3.60 53.69 2.38
C ASN A 257 -3.52 52.31 1.70
N LEU A 258 -4.55 51.47 1.86
CA LEU A 258 -4.58 50.14 1.25
C LEU A 258 -4.82 50.22 -0.26
N SER A 259 -5.48 51.28 -0.73
CA SER A 259 -5.61 51.60 -2.15
C SER A 259 -4.26 51.77 -2.90
N ALA A 260 -3.12 51.76 -2.19
CA ALA A 260 -1.79 51.69 -2.82
C ALA A 260 -1.56 50.37 -3.57
N PHE A 261 -2.35 49.33 -3.27
CA PHE A 261 -2.31 48.04 -3.96
C PHE A 261 -3.20 47.99 -5.22
N ASP A 262 -4.06 49.00 -5.45
CA ASP A 262 -4.99 49.01 -6.58
C ASP A 262 -4.25 48.90 -7.92
N GLY A 263 -4.75 48.01 -8.79
CA GLY A 263 -4.15 47.74 -10.09
C GLY A 263 -2.98 46.76 -10.07
N GLU A 264 -2.49 46.34 -8.90
CA GLU A 264 -1.53 45.25 -8.78
C GLU A 264 -2.20 43.88 -9.01
N SER A 265 -1.39 42.89 -9.39
CA SER A 265 -1.82 41.50 -9.43
C SER A 265 -1.91 40.96 -7.99
N PRO A 266 -3.02 40.29 -7.60
CA PRO A 266 -3.12 39.67 -6.28
C PRO A 266 -2.26 38.41 -6.13
N THR A 267 -1.83 37.79 -7.26
CA THR A 267 -1.10 36.52 -7.31
C THR A 267 0.28 36.60 -6.66
N GLY A 268 0.59 35.62 -5.80
CA GLY A 268 1.89 35.39 -5.19
C GLY A 268 1.90 35.59 -3.67
N ALA A 269 3.11 35.68 -3.11
CA ALA A 269 3.33 35.80 -1.68
C ALA A 269 3.00 37.20 -1.13
N TRP A 270 2.04 37.26 -0.21
CA TRP A 270 1.77 38.40 0.65
C TRP A 270 2.44 38.21 2.01
N LEU A 271 3.04 39.27 2.55
CA LEU A 271 3.75 39.21 3.81
C LEU A 271 3.13 40.19 4.82
N LEU A 272 2.79 39.68 6.00
CA LEU A 272 2.49 40.49 7.17
C LEU A 272 3.76 40.59 8.01
N GLU A 273 4.33 41.79 8.07
CA GLU A 273 5.49 42.11 8.90
C GLU A 273 5.01 42.73 10.20
N VAL A 274 5.32 42.08 11.33
CA VAL A 274 4.97 42.54 12.68
C VAL A 274 6.26 42.71 13.47
N SER A 275 6.62 43.94 13.82
CA SER A 275 7.76 44.24 14.67
C SER A 275 7.30 44.65 16.06
N ASP A 276 7.90 44.05 17.08
CA ASP A 276 7.83 44.52 18.46
C ASP A 276 9.14 45.25 18.78
N ASP A 277 9.05 46.56 18.99
CA ASP A 277 10.19 47.43 19.23
C ASP A 277 10.51 47.65 20.72
N PHE A 278 9.77 46.98 21.63
CA PHE A 278 9.92 47.11 23.08
C PHE A 278 9.98 45.76 23.84
N ALA A 279 11.21 45.31 24.12
CA ALA A 279 11.50 44.01 24.74
C ALA A 279 11.11 43.88 26.24
N ARG A 280 9.82 43.78 26.56
CA ARG A 280 9.32 43.53 27.93
C ARG A 280 8.03 42.73 27.98
N GLU A 281 7.14 42.98 27.04
CA GLU A 281 5.87 42.30 26.85
C GLU A 281 5.97 41.45 25.58
N GLY A 282 5.16 40.40 25.46
CA GLY A 282 5.13 39.57 24.25
C GLY A 282 3.72 39.26 23.85
N GLY A 283 3.59 38.55 22.73
CA GLY A 283 2.30 38.25 22.13
C GLY A 283 2.35 37.10 21.15
N THR A 284 1.28 36.94 20.40
CA THR A 284 1.15 35.87 19.42
C THR A 284 0.34 36.37 18.23
N ILE A 285 0.86 36.15 17.02
CA ILE A 285 0.06 36.22 15.80
C ILE A 285 -0.71 34.89 15.74
N HIS A 286 -2.03 34.93 15.96
CA HIS A 286 -2.88 33.74 15.82
C HIS A 286 -3.26 33.50 14.36
N GLY A 287 -3.38 34.58 13.60
CA GLY A 287 -3.62 34.57 12.17
C GLY A 287 -3.89 35.97 11.64
N TRP A 288 -4.02 36.06 10.33
CA TRP A 288 -4.44 37.27 9.62
C TRP A 288 -5.01 36.89 8.26
N GLY A 289 -5.64 37.83 7.57
CA GLY A 289 -6.16 37.56 6.23
C GLY A 289 -6.36 38.80 5.38
N ILE A 290 -6.59 38.57 4.09
CA ILE A 290 -6.91 39.60 3.11
C ILE A 290 -8.26 39.29 2.45
N GLU A 291 -9.02 40.34 2.19
CA GLU A 291 -10.25 40.35 1.40
C GLU A 291 -10.02 41.29 0.21
N ILE A 292 -9.98 40.76 -1.01
CA ILE A 292 -9.68 41.52 -2.24
C ILE A 292 -10.90 41.52 -3.16
N GLU A 293 -11.33 42.70 -3.59
CA GLU A 293 -12.24 42.87 -4.73
C GLU A 293 -11.41 43.09 -6.02
N LEU A 294 -11.84 42.55 -7.16
CA LEU A 294 -11.11 42.61 -8.43
C LEU A 294 -11.84 43.43 -9.49
N SER A 295 -11.08 44.20 -10.30
CA SER A 295 -11.63 45.16 -11.28
C SER A 295 -11.58 44.72 -12.76
N ASP A 296 -10.90 43.61 -13.09
CA ASP A 296 -10.76 43.06 -14.45
C ASP A 296 -10.89 41.54 -14.45
N THR A 297 -12.12 41.03 -14.35
CA THR A 297 -12.40 39.64 -13.98
C THR A 297 -12.68 38.76 -15.19
N ALA A 298 -11.63 38.40 -15.92
CA ALA A 298 -11.73 37.33 -16.93
C ALA A 298 -12.26 36.00 -16.33
N GLY A 299 -12.17 35.81 -15.01
CA GLY A 299 -12.66 34.64 -14.26
C GLY A 299 -14.08 34.72 -13.69
N ALA A 300 -14.71 35.91 -13.60
CA ALA A 300 -16.07 36.04 -13.03
C ALA A 300 -17.18 35.53 -13.96
N ASP A 301 -16.91 35.45 -15.27
CA ASP A 301 -17.85 34.90 -16.26
C ASP A 301 -17.58 33.41 -16.57
N ILE A 302 -16.61 32.78 -15.90
CA ILE A 302 -16.21 31.39 -16.14
C ILE A 302 -16.95 30.46 -15.18
N VAL A 303 -17.58 29.42 -15.71
CA VAL A 303 -17.91 28.24 -14.89
C VAL A 303 -16.68 27.34 -14.88
N GLY A 304 -16.07 27.16 -13.72
CA GLY A 304 -14.75 26.54 -13.63
C GLY A 304 -14.33 26.21 -12.20
N PHE A 305 -13.04 25.95 -12.06
CA PHE A 305 -12.42 25.59 -10.79
C PHE A 305 -12.05 26.82 -9.98
N MET A 306 -12.33 26.81 -8.69
CA MET A 306 -11.99 27.86 -7.75
C MET A 306 -10.98 27.31 -6.74
N THR A 307 -9.78 27.88 -6.72
CA THR A 307 -8.70 27.46 -5.81
C THR A 307 -8.90 27.93 -4.38
N HIS A 308 -9.86 28.83 -4.16
CA HIS A 308 -10.23 29.35 -2.86
C HIS A 308 -11.74 29.15 -2.70
N PRO A 309 -12.16 28.04 -2.11
CA PRO A 309 -13.58 27.77 -1.91
C PRO A 309 -14.20 28.79 -0.95
N THR A 310 -15.45 29.18 -1.18
CA THR A 310 -16.12 30.29 -0.47
C THR A 310 -17.48 29.87 0.12
N PRO A 311 -17.56 28.76 0.88
CA PRO A 311 -18.83 28.28 1.37
C PRO A 311 -19.54 29.32 2.26
N GLY A 312 -20.77 29.65 1.89
CA GLY A 312 -21.62 30.63 2.55
C GLY A 312 -21.39 32.07 2.09
N GLY A 313 -20.67 32.32 0.99
CA GLY A 313 -20.31 33.67 0.55
C GLY A 313 -20.07 33.81 -0.96
N PRO A 314 -19.70 35.02 -1.43
CA PRO A 314 -19.44 35.27 -2.84
C PRO A 314 -18.26 34.46 -3.38
N ASN A 315 -18.45 33.88 -4.56
CA ASN A 315 -17.46 33.03 -5.22
C ASN A 315 -16.15 33.75 -5.53
N SER A 316 -15.05 32.99 -5.45
CA SER A 316 -13.76 33.44 -5.94
C SER A 316 -13.62 33.31 -7.47
N PRO A 317 -12.66 33.99 -8.11
CA PRO A 317 -12.47 33.87 -9.55
C PRO A 317 -12.19 32.43 -9.96
N ALA A 318 -12.94 31.94 -10.95
CA ALA A 318 -12.78 30.59 -11.47
C ALA A 318 -11.78 30.55 -12.64
N VAL A 319 -11.14 29.39 -12.80
CA VAL A 319 -10.29 29.06 -13.96
C VAL A 319 -10.95 27.99 -14.82
N ALA A 320 -10.75 28.09 -16.14
CA ALA A 320 -11.57 27.36 -17.13
C ALA A 320 -11.31 25.84 -17.20
N GLY A 321 -10.22 25.36 -16.59
CA GLY A 321 -9.82 23.97 -16.72
C GLY A 321 -8.55 23.63 -15.99
N VAL A 322 -8.12 22.38 -16.17
CA VAL A 322 -6.88 21.81 -15.64
C VAL A 322 -5.92 21.57 -16.80
N THR A 323 -4.69 22.06 -16.69
CA THR A 323 -3.65 21.80 -17.70
C THR A 323 -3.29 20.31 -17.71
N GLU A 324 -3.15 19.71 -18.89
CA GLU A 324 -2.78 18.29 -19.01
C GLU A 324 -1.32 18.06 -18.60
N GLY A 325 -1.03 16.85 -18.08
CA GLY A 325 0.30 16.46 -17.58
C GLY A 325 1.40 16.50 -18.64
N VAL A 326 2.64 16.68 -18.19
CA VAL A 326 3.83 16.74 -19.06
C VAL A 326 4.21 15.35 -19.56
N GLU A 327 4.51 15.24 -20.85
CA GLU A 327 5.07 14.04 -21.49
C GLU A 327 6.59 14.15 -21.61
N PHE A 328 7.29 13.03 -21.43
CA PHE A 328 8.74 12.92 -21.50
C PHE A 328 9.15 12.12 -22.73
N SER A 329 10.22 12.53 -23.42
CA SER A 329 10.67 11.86 -24.65
C SER A 329 11.34 10.50 -24.43
N ILE A 330 11.78 10.22 -23.20
CA ILE A 330 12.43 8.96 -22.78
C ILE A 330 11.91 8.55 -21.41
N GLU A 331 11.88 7.25 -21.15
CA GLU A 331 11.32 6.69 -19.91
C GLU A 331 12.33 6.61 -18.76
N ARG A 332 11.85 6.59 -17.53
CA ARG A 332 12.61 6.24 -16.32
C ARG A 332 13.35 4.93 -16.49
N GLY A 333 14.40 4.74 -15.71
CA GLY A 333 15.13 3.48 -15.67
C GLY A 333 16.63 3.67 -15.53
N TYR A 334 17.36 2.59 -15.82
CA TYR A 334 18.83 2.59 -15.83
C TYR A 334 19.38 3.11 -17.16
N TYR A 335 20.43 3.93 -17.06
CA TYR A 335 21.14 4.50 -18.20
C TYR A 335 22.65 4.28 -18.06
N ASP A 336 23.29 3.91 -19.17
CA ASP A 336 24.73 3.63 -19.27
C ASP A 336 25.50 4.71 -20.05
N ALA A 337 24.80 5.64 -20.69
CA ALA A 337 25.36 6.71 -21.49
C ALA A 337 24.57 8.03 -21.33
N PRO A 338 25.25 9.18 -21.42
CA PRO A 338 24.58 10.47 -21.42
C PRO A 338 23.48 10.57 -22.49
N SER A 339 22.34 11.10 -22.09
CA SER A 339 21.13 11.20 -22.91
C SER A 339 20.51 12.60 -22.82
N PHE A 340 19.48 12.88 -23.62
CA PHE A 340 18.70 14.10 -23.52
C PHE A 340 17.22 13.75 -23.36
N VAL A 341 16.54 14.48 -22.47
CA VAL A 341 15.10 14.39 -22.32
C VAL A 341 14.42 15.67 -22.81
N GLU A 342 13.43 15.50 -23.68
CA GLU A 342 12.54 16.57 -24.13
C GLU A 342 11.23 16.49 -23.35
N LEU A 343 10.72 17.65 -22.94
CA LEU A 343 9.44 17.78 -22.23
C LEU A 343 8.41 18.38 -23.17
N MET A 344 7.22 17.81 -23.20
CA MET A 344 6.12 18.25 -24.06
C MET A 344 4.86 18.43 -23.23
N SER A 345 4.05 19.44 -23.53
CA SER A 345 2.71 19.57 -22.96
C SER A 345 1.69 19.27 -24.05
N PRO A 346 0.74 18.35 -23.82
CA PRO A 346 -0.41 18.16 -24.70
C PRO A 346 -1.29 19.41 -24.80
N THR A 347 -1.25 20.28 -23.78
CA THR A 347 -2.02 21.52 -23.75
C THR A 347 -1.32 22.62 -24.57
N PRO A 348 -1.94 23.14 -25.65
CA PRO A 348 -1.37 24.22 -26.43
C PRO A 348 -1.13 25.48 -25.58
N ASP A 349 -0.05 26.19 -25.88
CA ASP A 349 0.37 27.44 -25.22
C ASP A 349 0.68 27.31 -23.71
N ALA A 350 0.77 26.09 -23.18
CA ALA A 350 1.20 25.86 -21.80
C ALA A 350 2.72 26.06 -21.65
N THR A 351 3.12 26.66 -20.53
CA THR A 351 4.52 26.75 -20.12
C THR A 351 4.85 25.55 -19.23
N ILE A 352 5.97 24.88 -19.50
CA ILE A 352 6.43 23.72 -18.71
C ILE A 352 7.44 24.19 -17.67
N TYR A 353 7.26 23.72 -16.45
CA TYR A 353 8.12 23.96 -15.28
C TYR A 353 8.69 22.62 -14.80
N TYR A 354 9.92 22.63 -14.29
CA TYR A 354 10.55 21.42 -13.77
C TYR A 354 11.51 21.69 -12.61
N THR A 355 11.72 20.68 -11.77
CA THR A 355 12.66 20.66 -10.64
C THR A 355 13.53 19.40 -10.72
N THR A 356 14.70 19.45 -10.09
CA THR A 356 15.64 18.31 -10.04
C THR A 356 16.04 17.91 -8.62
N ASP A 357 15.48 18.56 -7.60
CA ASP A 357 15.76 18.35 -6.18
C ASP A 357 14.64 17.59 -5.44
N GLY A 358 13.55 17.28 -6.13
CA GLY A 358 12.38 16.60 -5.59
C GLY A 358 11.23 17.52 -5.18
N SER A 359 11.45 18.84 -5.12
CA SER A 359 10.40 19.83 -4.83
C SER A 359 9.33 19.87 -5.93
N GLU A 360 8.12 20.33 -5.61
CA GLU A 360 7.05 20.48 -6.60
C GLU A 360 7.41 21.59 -7.61
N PRO A 361 7.23 21.39 -8.92
CA PRO A 361 7.61 22.37 -9.95
C PRO A 361 6.62 23.55 -10.05
N LEU A 362 6.50 24.32 -8.97
CA LEU A 362 5.60 25.46 -8.88
C LEU A 362 6.24 26.73 -9.48
N PRO A 363 5.52 27.46 -10.36
CA PRO A 363 6.02 28.71 -10.94
C PRO A 363 6.31 29.77 -9.88
N GLY A 364 7.53 30.33 -9.91
CA GLY A 364 7.94 31.39 -8.98
C GLY A 364 8.83 30.91 -7.84
N ASP A 365 8.91 29.59 -7.62
CA ASP A 365 9.81 29.00 -6.63
C ASP A 365 11.27 29.01 -7.10
N ASP A 366 12.21 29.22 -6.18
CA ASP A 366 13.64 29.35 -6.47
C ASP A 366 14.26 28.07 -7.06
N SER A 367 13.71 26.89 -6.74
CA SER A 367 14.13 25.58 -7.27
C SER A 367 13.52 25.24 -8.63
N THR A 368 12.52 26.00 -9.08
CA THR A 368 11.75 25.70 -10.29
C THR A 368 12.36 26.37 -11.53
N PHE A 369 12.61 25.56 -12.55
CA PHE A 369 13.10 26.01 -13.86
C PHE A 369 11.97 26.04 -14.89
N THR A 370 11.97 27.05 -15.77
CA THR A 370 11.13 27.04 -16.98
C THR A 370 11.82 26.27 -18.09
N TYR A 371 11.13 25.29 -18.67
CA TYR A 371 11.66 24.48 -19.76
C TYR A 371 11.80 25.29 -21.05
N ALA A 372 13.01 25.32 -21.61
CA ALA A 372 13.32 26.04 -22.84
C ALA A 372 14.11 25.22 -23.88
N ALA A 373 14.73 24.12 -23.47
CA ALA A 373 15.55 23.25 -24.31
C ALA A 373 15.68 21.85 -23.69
N PRO A 374 16.01 20.81 -24.47
CA PRO A 374 16.24 19.46 -23.96
C PRO A 374 17.21 19.42 -22.77
N ILE A 375 16.86 18.66 -21.73
CA ILE A 375 17.63 18.55 -20.48
C ILE A 375 18.66 17.43 -20.67
N ALA A 376 19.93 17.73 -20.42
CA ALA A 376 21.01 16.75 -20.50
C ALA A 376 21.03 15.86 -19.26
N LEU A 377 20.90 14.55 -19.46
CA LEU A 377 21.03 13.53 -18.44
C LEU A 377 22.45 12.95 -18.52
N THR A 378 23.33 13.39 -17.63
CA THR A 378 24.72 12.90 -17.58
C THR A 378 25.05 12.15 -16.30
N HIS A 379 24.12 12.15 -15.36
CA HIS A 379 24.23 11.57 -14.03
C HIS A 379 22.85 11.20 -13.52
N THR A 380 22.77 10.44 -12.43
CA THR A 380 21.49 10.09 -11.77
C THR A 380 20.71 11.37 -11.50
N THR A 381 19.52 11.46 -12.09
CA THR A 381 18.69 12.66 -12.06
C THR A 381 17.25 12.27 -11.78
N THR A 382 16.66 12.89 -10.78
CA THR A 382 15.22 12.85 -10.52
C THR A 382 14.62 14.10 -11.14
N LEU A 383 13.65 13.97 -12.05
CA LEU A 383 13.06 15.10 -12.75
C LEU A 383 11.56 15.12 -12.52
N ARG A 384 11.05 16.17 -11.88
CA ARG A 384 9.61 16.44 -11.74
C ARG A 384 9.23 17.56 -12.68
N ALA A 385 8.12 17.43 -13.40
CA ALA A 385 7.66 18.45 -14.32
C ALA A 385 6.13 18.63 -14.28
N ALA A 386 5.69 19.87 -14.41
CA ALA A 386 4.28 20.24 -14.54
C ALA A 386 4.13 21.32 -15.61
N ALA A 387 2.93 21.43 -16.19
CA ALA A 387 2.60 22.43 -17.19
C ALA A 387 1.51 23.36 -16.68
N LEU A 388 1.62 24.65 -17.01
CA LEU A 388 0.61 25.65 -16.71
C LEU A 388 0.23 26.42 -17.97
N ARG A 389 -1.06 26.36 -18.32
CA ARG A 389 -1.67 27.31 -19.25
C ARG A 389 -2.24 28.49 -18.47
N THR A 390 -2.11 29.70 -19.02
CA THR A 390 -2.68 30.90 -18.41
C THR A 390 -4.19 30.75 -18.14
N ALA A 391 -4.63 31.14 -16.94
CA ALA A 391 -6.03 31.05 -16.46
C ALA A 391 -6.59 29.61 -16.39
N TRP A 392 -5.71 28.62 -16.16
CA TRP A 392 -6.03 27.21 -15.92
C TRP A 392 -5.28 26.75 -14.66
N LEU A 393 -5.71 25.65 -14.04
CA LEU A 393 -4.93 25.00 -12.99
C LEU A 393 -3.67 24.37 -13.59
N ILE A 394 -2.57 24.39 -12.82
CA ILE A 394 -1.35 23.67 -13.14
C ILE A 394 -1.63 22.17 -13.24
N SER A 395 -0.98 21.46 -14.16
CA SER A 395 -1.10 20.01 -14.25
C SER A 395 -0.61 19.34 -12.97
N PRO A 396 -1.07 18.11 -12.63
CA PRO A 396 -0.35 17.32 -11.64
C PRO A 396 1.10 17.12 -12.13
N SER A 397 2.07 17.09 -11.20
CA SER A 397 3.45 16.81 -11.59
C SER A 397 3.64 15.36 -12.00
N VAL A 398 4.44 15.17 -13.04
CA VAL A 398 4.93 13.87 -13.48
C VAL A 398 6.40 13.76 -13.12
N THR A 399 6.77 12.64 -12.50
CA THR A 399 8.15 12.35 -12.10
C THR A 399 8.74 11.24 -12.97
N GLN A 400 10.00 11.42 -13.40
CA GLN A 400 10.81 10.38 -14.02
C GLN A 400 12.18 10.34 -13.32
N THR A 401 12.58 9.18 -12.79
CA THR A 401 13.93 8.94 -12.24
C THR A 401 14.84 8.24 -13.26
N TYR A 402 15.98 8.86 -13.56
CA TYR A 402 17.01 8.33 -14.45
C TYR A 402 18.23 7.89 -13.61
N LEU A 403 18.53 6.60 -13.58
CA LEU A 403 19.55 6.01 -12.72
C LEU A 403 20.84 5.68 -13.49
N PHE A 404 21.95 6.28 -13.09
CA PHE A 404 23.28 5.95 -13.59
C PHE A 404 24.03 5.10 -12.55
N VAL A 405 24.26 3.83 -12.88
CA VAL A 405 24.88 2.87 -11.95
C VAL A 405 26.26 3.33 -11.46
N THR A 406 27.03 4.01 -12.30
CA THR A 406 28.34 4.57 -11.92
C THR A 406 28.23 5.58 -10.79
N ASP A 407 27.17 6.39 -10.78
CA ASP A 407 26.96 7.42 -9.77
C ASP A 407 26.47 6.80 -8.47
N ILE A 408 25.59 5.80 -8.59
CA ILE A 408 25.11 5.03 -7.45
C ILE A 408 26.29 4.35 -6.73
N ILE A 409 27.22 3.73 -7.47
CA ILE A 409 28.42 3.10 -6.88
C ILE A 409 29.31 4.14 -6.18
N GLN A 410 29.33 5.38 -6.66
CA GLN A 410 30.15 6.48 -6.12
C GLN A 410 29.34 7.40 -5.18
N GLN A 411 28.20 6.94 -4.68
CA GLN A 411 27.34 7.70 -3.76
C GLN A 411 28.15 8.16 -2.53
N PRO A 412 28.26 9.47 -2.28
CA PRO A 412 29.17 10.02 -1.27
C PRO A 412 28.55 10.04 0.14
N ALA A 413 29.40 10.13 1.17
CA ALA A 413 28.96 10.29 2.57
C ALA A 413 28.26 11.62 2.88
N ALA A 414 28.53 12.65 2.07
CA ALA A 414 27.91 13.97 2.21
C ALA A 414 27.36 14.45 0.85
N PRO A 415 26.21 13.90 0.42
CA PRO A 415 25.54 14.32 -0.81
C PRO A 415 25.12 15.79 -0.73
N VAL A 416 25.21 16.51 -1.85
CA VAL A 416 24.82 17.92 -1.92
C VAL A 416 23.32 18.04 -1.68
N GLY A 417 22.91 18.99 -0.83
CA GLY A 417 21.50 19.22 -0.46
C GLY A 417 21.02 18.37 0.72
N TYR A 418 21.72 17.29 1.08
CA TYR A 418 21.30 16.41 2.18
C TYR A 418 21.88 16.86 3.52
N PRO A 419 21.12 16.74 4.63
CA PRO A 419 21.63 17.06 5.95
C PRO A 419 22.63 16.01 6.42
N LEU A 420 23.68 16.46 7.11
CA LEU A 420 24.73 15.58 7.66
C LEU A 420 24.26 14.77 8.89
N THR A 421 23.08 15.07 9.40
CA THR A 421 22.45 14.41 10.56
C THR A 421 20.96 14.35 10.34
N TRP A 422 20.31 13.25 10.71
CA TRP A 422 18.84 13.16 10.72
C TRP A 422 18.32 13.66 12.07
N ASN A 423 18.05 14.97 12.18
CA ASN A 423 17.84 15.68 13.46
C ASN A 423 16.36 15.98 13.78
N GLY A 424 15.59 15.02 14.30
CA GLY A 424 14.28 15.34 14.90
C GLY A 424 14.37 15.66 16.40
N ARG A 425 14.72 14.65 17.20
CA ARG A 425 14.87 14.74 18.68
C ARG A 425 16.14 14.08 19.23
N SER A 426 16.78 13.23 18.42
CA SER A 426 18.05 12.56 18.72
C SER A 426 19.02 12.85 17.59
N VAL A 427 20.28 13.15 17.91
CA VAL A 427 21.31 13.41 16.89
C VAL A 427 21.92 12.09 16.44
N ILE A 428 21.72 11.74 15.18
CA ILE A 428 22.37 10.61 14.51
C ILE A 428 23.08 11.12 13.27
N ASP A 429 24.33 10.71 13.12
CA ASP A 429 25.11 10.95 11.92
C ASP A 429 24.41 10.27 10.74
N ALA A 430 24.15 11.06 9.69
CA ALA A 430 23.53 10.52 8.50
C ALA A 430 24.49 9.56 7.80
N ASP A 431 23.96 8.41 7.38
CA ASP A 431 24.71 7.40 6.65
C ASP A 431 24.12 7.32 5.23
N TYR A 432 24.86 7.87 4.27
CA TYR A 432 24.49 7.88 2.85
C TYR A 432 25.45 7.11 1.95
N GLU A 433 26.67 6.82 2.38
CA GLU A 433 27.69 6.35 1.43
C GLU A 433 27.45 4.91 0.96
N MET A 434 27.99 4.60 -0.22
CA MET A 434 28.31 3.21 -0.57
C MET A 434 29.72 2.92 -0.05
N ASP A 435 29.83 2.02 0.92
CA ASP A 435 31.06 1.73 1.66
C ASP A 435 32.24 1.43 0.72
N PRO A 436 33.32 2.26 0.75
CA PRO A 436 34.54 2.06 -0.03
C PRO A 436 35.18 0.68 0.13
N GLU A 437 35.09 0.04 1.30
CA GLU A 437 35.61 -1.30 1.57
C GLU A 437 34.88 -2.39 0.78
N ILE A 438 33.63 -2.16 0.38
CA ILE A 438 32.85 -3.08 -0.46
C ILE A 438 33.00 -2.73 -1.94
N ILE A 439 32.81 -1.46 -2.32
CA ILE A 439 32.79 -1.07 -3.74
C ILE A 439 34.16 -1.17 -4.42
N THR A 440 35.25 -1.18 -3.65
CA THR A 440 36.62 -1.40 -4.17
C THR A 440 37.13 -2.83 -3.97
N ASN A 441 36.37 -3.69 -3.26
CA ASN A 441 36.78 -5.06 -2.99
C ASN A 441 36.84 -5.88 -4.28
N PRO A 442 37.95 -6.55 -4.62
CA PRO A 442 38.05 -7.34 -5.84
C PRO A 442 36.99 -8.46 -5.98
N LEU A 443 36.46 -8.96 -4.86
CA LEU A 443 35.41 -9.98 -4.86
C LEU A 443 34.03 -9.41 -5.23
N TYR A 444 33.76 -8.15 -4.89
CA TYR A 444 32.41 -7.55 -4.98
C TYR A 444 32.30 -6.46 -6.05
N ALA A 445 33.36 -5.69 -6.29
CA ALA A 445 33.38 -4.54 -7.20
C ALA A 445 32.92 -4.91 -8.62
N THR A 446 33.33 -6.07 -9.13
CA THR A 446 32.94 -6.54 -10.48
C THR A 446 31.49 -6.99 -10.59
N GLN A 447 30.84 -7.26 -9.46
CA GLN A 447 29.46 -7.73 -9.38
C GLN A 447 28.48 -6.60 -9.02
N MET A 448 28.98 -5.40 -8.69
CA MET A 448 28.16 -4.32 -8.13
C MET A 448 27.06 -3.85 -9.09
N THR A 449 27.35 -3.76 -10.38
CA THR A 449 26.33 -3.43 -11.39
C THR A 449 25.19 -4.45 -11.40
N THR A 450 25.51 -5.74 -11.41
CA THR A 450 24.51 -6.82 -11.35
C THR A 450 23.79 -6.84 -10.01
N ALA A 451 24.47 -6.53 -8.90
CA ALA A 451 23.84 -6.40 -7.58
C ALA A 451 22.76 -5.31 -7.58
N LEU A 452 23.09 -4.12 -8.07
CA LEU A 452 22.18 -2.97 -8.11
C LEU A 452 21.02 -3.12 -9.10
N THR A 453 21.12 -4.04 -10.07
CA THR A 453 20.10 -4.25 -11.12
C THR A 453 19.39 -5.60 -11.01
N SER A 454 19.62 -6.34 -9.92
CA SER A 454 19.12 -7.72 -9.74
C SER A 454 17.62 -7.82 -9.42
N HIS A 455 16.97 -6.71 -9.08
CA HIS A 455 15.58 -6.67 -8.62
C HIS A 455 14.88 -5.45 -9.23
N PRO A 456 13.53 -5.46 -9.32
CA PRO A 456 12.77 -4.29 -9.74
C PRO A 456 13.03 -3.10 -8.82
N VAL A 457 12.70 -1.91 -9.33
CA VAL A 457 12.96 -0.64 -8.65
C VAL A 457 11.66 -0.04 -8.14
N MET A 458 11.73 0.46 -6.90
CA MET A 458 10.82 1.47 -6.39
C MET A 458 11.61 2.77 -6.18
N SER A 459 11.22 3.84 -6.87
CA SER A 459 11.77 5.19 -6.64
C SER A 459 10.74 6.06 -5.94
N LEU A 460 11.14 6.70 -4.86
CA LEU A 460 10.32 7.62 -4.07
C LEU A 460 10.90 9.02 -4.18
N THR A 461 10.08 9.98 -4.60
CA THR A 461 10.50 11.36 -4.81
C THR A 461 9.56 12.34 -4.15
N MET A 462 10.10 13.22 -3.31
CA MET A 462 9.40 14.39 -2.76
C MET A 462 10.44 15.45 -2.34
N ASP A 463 9.98 16.57 -1.80
CA ASP A 463 10.88 17.59 -1.26
C ASP A 463 11.84 16.98 -0.21
N ILE A 464 13.10 17.42 -0.23
CA ILE A 464 14.11 16.92 0.68
C ILE A 464 13.80 17.28 2.14
N ASP A 465 13.14 18.42 2.38
CA ASP A 465 12.74 18.85 3.70
C ASP A 465 11.58 18.00 4.24
N ASP A 466 10.69 17.49 3.38
CA ASP A 466 9.66 16.53 3.79
C ASP A 466 10.25 15.21 4.27
N TRP A 467 11.44 14.84 3.80
CA TRP A 467 12.19 13.71 4.35
C TRP A 467 12.92 14.08 5.64
N PHE A 468 13.71 15.14 5.64
CA PHE A 468 14.79 15.30 6.61
C PHE A 468 14.79 16.62 7.39
N ASP A 469 13.82 17.52 7.18
CA ASP A 469 13.69 18.72 8.02
C ASP A 469 13.57 18.31 9.50
N ALA A 470 14.23 19.10 10.34
CA ALA A 470 14.33 18.79 11.75
C ALA A 470 12.98 18.84 12.48
N LYS A 471 12.04 19.66 12.01
CA LYS A 471 10.73 19.87 12.64
C LYS A 471 9.62 19.06 11.97
N SER A 472 9.64 18.94 10.64
CA SER A 472 8.55 18.35 9.86
C SER A 472 8.95 17.12 9.04
N GLY A 473 10.25 16.85 8.85
CA GLY A 473 10.72 15.76 8.00
C GLY A 473 10.41 14.38 8.60
N ILE A 474 9.73 13.51 7.83
CA ILE A 474 9.22 12.23 8.33
C ILE A 474 10.31 11.21 8.65
N TYR A 475 11.46 11.29 7.98
CA TYR A 475 12.61 10.41 8.21
C TYR A 475 13.43 10.90 9.41
N ALA A 476 13.63 12.21 9.53
CA ALA A 476 14.30 12.82 10.69
C ALA A 476 13.48 12.69 12.00
N ASN A 477 12.15 12.66 11.89
CA ASN A 477 11.22 12.50 13.00
C ASN A 477 10.55 11.12 12.99
N SER A 478 11.36 10.08 12.79
CA SER A 478 10.90 8.73 12.47
C SER A 478 9.89 8.12 13.45
N GLU A 479 9.92 8.48 14.73
CA GLU A 479 9.03 7.95 15.77
C GLU A 479 7.62 8.56 15.77
N GLU A 480 7.42 9.66 15.06
CA GLU A 480 6.14 10.36 14.95
C GLU A 480 5.15 9.61 14.06
N SER A 481 3.85 9.88 14.24
CA SER A 481 2.78 9.10 13.60
C SER A 481 1.46 9.85 13.51
N GLY A 482 0.55 9.36 12.67
CA GLY A 482 -0.76 9.98 12.44
C GLY A 482 -0.81 10.74 11.12
N ALA A 483 -1.97 11.32 10.80
CA ALA A 483 -2.19 12.03 9.54
C ALA A 483 -1.26 13.24 9.39
N ALA A 484 -0.94 13.95 10.47
CA ALA A 484 -0.01 15.08 10.47
C ALA A 484 1.44 14.71 10.08
N TRP A 485 1.77 13.41 10.07
CA TRP A 485 3.08 12.86 9.72
C TRP A 485 3.04 12.00 8.45
N GLU A 486 2.01 12.20 7.63
CA GLU A 486 1.91 11.70 6.26
C GLU A 486 2.33 12.84 5.30
N ARG A 487 3.09 12.52 4.26
CA ARG A 487 3.51 13.46 3.21
C ARG A 487 3.11 12.92 1.85
N GLU A 488 2.86 13.80 0.89
CA GLU A 488 2.74 13.38 -0.50
C GLU A 488 4.10 12.92 -1.02
N VAL A 489 4.12 11.82 -1.77
CA VAL A 489 5.31 11.32 -2.44
C VAL A 489 4.96 10.78 -3.81
N SER A 490 5.82 11.06 -4.78
CA SER A 490 5.78 10.41 -6.08
C SER A 490 6.40 9.03 -5.99
N VAL A 491 5.64 8.02 -6.38
CA VAL A 491 6.05 6.62 -6.43
C VAL A 491 6.25 6.20 -7.88
N GLU A 492 7.42 5.69 -8.20
CA GLU A 492 7.71 5.06 -9.49
C GLU A 492 8.04 3.58 -9.30
N LEU A 493 7.46 2.72 -10.13
CA LEU A 493 7.75 1.29 -10.20
C LEU A 493 8.21 0.94 -11.62
N PHE A 494 9.37 0.28 -11.75
CA PHE A 494 9.90 -0.16 -13.04
C PHE A 494 10.90 -1.31 -12.89
N GLY A 495 11.28 -1.94 -14.01
CA GLY A 495 12.24 -3.05 -14.01
C GLY A 495 11.65 -4.40 -13.61
N PHE A 496 10.33 -4.56 -13.74
CA PHE A 496 9.63 -5.83 -13.55
C PHE A 496 9.70 -6.68 -14.83
N ASP A 497 9.61 -8.01 -14.69
CA ASP A 497 9.77 -8.97 -15.80
C ASP A 497 8.72 -8.80 -16.91
N HIS A 498 7.51 -8.36 -16.56
CA HIS A 498 6.45 -8.04 -17.51
C HIS A 498 6.64 -6.70 -18.24
N GLY A 499 7.69 -5.94 -17.92
CA GLY A 499 8.08 -4.70 -18.60
C GLY A 499 7.16 -3.50 -18.37
N GLN A 500 6.13 -3.61 -17.53
CA GLN A 500 5.26 -2.46 -17.21
C GLN A 500 5.95 -1.53 -16.21
N THR A 501 5.65 -0.24 -16.32
CA THR A 501 6.10 0.79 -15.39
C THR A 501 4.90 1.65 -14.97
N VAL A 502 5.00 2.31 -13.82
CA VAL A 502 3.96 3.25 -13.38
C VAL A 502 4.57 4.41 -12.59
N GLN A 503 3.97 5.59 -12.73
CA GLN A 503 4.10 6.71 -11.80
C GLN A 503 2.74 7.03 -11.20
N LEU A 504 2.72 7.32 -9.91
CA LEU A 504 1.55 7.90 -9.24
C LEU A 504 1.98 8.56 -7.94
N GLN A 505 1.13 9.44 -7.43
CA GLN A 505 1.29 10.03 -6.11
C GLN A 505 0.66 9.13 -5.03
N ALA A 506 1.23 9.17 -3.83
CA ALA A 506 0.73 8.46 -2.67
C ALA A 506 1.05 9.25 -1.39
N GLY A 507 0.39 8.89 -0.29
CA GLY A 507 0.79 9.31 1.04
C GLY A 507 1.89 8.41 1.55
N ILE A 508 2.91 8.95 2.20
CA ILE A 508 3.95 8.17 2.85
C ILE A 508 4.16 8.58 4.30
N ARG A 509 4.44 7.59 5.14
CA ARG A 509 4.85 7.78 6.53
C ARG A 509 5.72 6.65 7.03
N MET A 510 6.42 6.90 8.13
CA MET A 510 7.16 5.85 8.82
C MET A 510 6.22 4.81 9.44
N GLN A 511 6.59 3.53 9.35
CA GLN A 511 5.78 2.41 9.83
C GLN A 511 6.50 1.54 10.87
N GLY A 512 5.71 1.03 11.81
CA GLY A 512 6.10 0.01 12.78
C GLY A 512 6.35 0.61 14.14
N ASN A 513 7.15 -0.06 14.95
CA ASN A 513 7.52 0.43 16.28
C ASN A 513 9.03 0.56 16.38
N ALA A 514 9.72 -0.56 16.63
CA ALA A 514 11.17 -0.54 16.76
C ALA A 514 11.91 -0.23 15.44
N SER A 515 11.27 -0.47 14.29
CA SER A 515 11.78 -0.08 12.95
C SER A 515 11.90 1.41 12.73
N ARG A 516 11.21 2.21 13.55
CA ARG A 516 11.25 3.66 13.52
C ARG A 516 12.24 4.23 14.52
N TRP A 517 12.88 3.39 15.33
CA TRP A 517 13.84 3.88 16.29
C TRP A 517 15.05 4.47 15.58
N PRO A 518 15.51 5.66 15.96
CA PRO A 518 16.61 6.31 15.27
C PRO A 518 17.91 5.47 15.27
N SER A 519 18.13 4.65 16.30
CA SER A 519 19.23 3.65 16.34
C SER A 519 19.19 2.54 15.26
N ARG A 520 18.15 2.52 14.42
CA ARG A 520 17.97 1.60 13.28
C ARG A 520 17.80 2.44 12.03
N PRO A 521 18.90 2.88 11.40
CA PRO A 521 18.92 4.00 10.46
C PRO A 521 18.14 3.75 9.15
N LYS A 522 17.85 2.50 8.82
CA LYS A 522 17.01 2.10 7.69
C LYS A 522 15.58 1.82 8.16
N HIS A 523 14.69 2.80 7.99
CA HIS A 523 13.33 2.75 8.52
C HIS A 523 12.36 1.99 7.62
N ASN A 524 11.36 1.37 8.23
CA ASN A 524 10.21 0.84 7.49
C ASN A 524 9.25 2.00 7.16
N MET A 525 8.64 1.95 5.99
CA MET A 525 7.72 2.96 5.48
C MET A 525 6.39 2.33 5.05
N ARG A 526 5.37 3.15 4.90
CA ARG A 526 4.07 2.76 4.36
C ARG A 526 3.64 3.76 3.31
N LEU A 527 3.27 3.24 2.15
CA LEU A 527 2.52 3.97 1.14
C LEU A 527 1.02 3.79 1.39
N ALA A 528 0.27 4.87 1.32
CA ALA A 528 -1.18 4.91 1.34
C ALA A 528 -1.66 5.59 0.06
N PHE A 529 -2.26 4.82 -0.85
CA PHE A 529 -2.86 5.37 -2.04
C PHE A 529 -4.21 5.94 -1.65
N ARG A 530 -4.41 7.22 -1.93
CA ARG A 530 -5.59 8.00 -1.53
C ARG A 530 -5.92 8.98 -2.64
N SER A 531 -7.21 9.31 -2.78
CA SER A 531 -7.65 10.33 -3.72
C SER A 531 -6.97 11.67 -3.44
N GLN A 532 -6.59 11.92 -2.18
CA GLN A 532 -5.89 13.14 -1.78
C GLN A 532 -4.52 13.37 -2.37
N TYR A 533 -3.86 12.29 -2.75
CA TYR A 533 -2.57 12.40 -3.42
C TYR A 533 -2.71 12.14 -4.92
N GLY A 534 -3.64 11.29 -5.33
CA GLY A 534 -3.85 11.00 -6.75
C GLY A 534 -4.89 9.92 -6.99
N ALA A 535 -4.50 8.81 -7.62
CA ALA A 535 -5.42 7.81 -8.16
C ALA A 535 -6.25 7.01 -7.12
N GLY A 536 -6.06 7.21 -5.81
CA GLY A 536 -6.78 6.48 -4.77
C GLY A 536 -6.35 5.03 -4.55
N GLN A 537 -5.84 4.37 -5.59
CA GLN A 537 -5.33 3.01 -5.54
C GLN A 537 -4.17 2.84 -6.52
N LEU A 538 -3.20 2.02 -6.17
CA LEU A 538 -2.26 1.45 -7.13
C LEU A 538 -2.98 0.38 -7.94
N LYS A 539 -2.93 0.50 -9.27
CA LYS A 539 -3.39 -0.52 -10.23
C LYS A 539 -2.17 -1.00 -11.00
N PHE A 540 -1.55 -2.09 -10.54
CA PHE A 540 -0.28 -2.60 -11.07
C PHE A 540 -0.08 -4.08 -10.67
N PRO A 541 0.41 -4.96 -11.56
CA PRO A 541 0.73 -6.35 -11.24
C PRO A 541 1.99 -6.44 -10.37
N LEU A 542 1.85 -6.08 -9.09
CA LEU A 542 2.99 -5.91 -8.18
C LEU A 542 3.61 -7.24 -7.75
N PHE A 543 2.82 -8.31 -7.67
CA PHE A 543 3.24 -9.63 -7.20
C PHE A 543 3.07 -10.66 -8.30
N ASP A 544 3.97 -11.66 -8.32
CA ASP A 544 3.90 -12.76 -9.27
C ASP A 544 2.80 -13.76 -8.87
N ASP A 545 2.36 -14.58 -9.82
CA ASP A 545 1.45 -15.71 -9.62
C ASP A 545 0.11 -15.34 -8.94
N THR A 546 -0.44 -14.18 -9.30
CA THR A 546 -1.74 -13.69 -8.81
C THR A 546 -2.43 -12.78 -9.83
N ASP A 547 -3.77 -12.75 -9.80
CA ASP A 547 -4.60 -11.78 -10.54
C ASP A 547 -4.88 -10.49 -9.72
N ILE A 548 -4.31 -10.38 -8.51
CA ILE A 548 -4.50 -9.22 -7.62
C ILE A 548 -3.57 -8.09 -8.05
N GLU A 549 -4.15 -7.05 -8.69
CA GLU A 549 -3.41 -5.90 -9.21
C GLU A 549 -3.78 -4.57 -8.51
N ARG A 550 -4.58 -4.61 -7.44
CA ARG A 550 -5.16 -3.40 -6.83
C ARG A 550 -4.81 -3.27 -5.36
N PHE A 551 -4.19 -2.16 -4.99
CA PHE A 551 -3.71 -1.93 -3.63
C PHE A 551 -4.06 -0.52 -3.15
N ASN A 552 -4.60 -0.41 -1.94
CA ASN A 552 -4.81 0.87 -1.23
C ASN A 552 -3.58 1.27 -0.38
N GLY A 553 -2.64 0.35 -0.17
CA GLY A 553 -1.39 0.64 0.50
C GLY A 553 -0.42 -0.52 0.44
N ILE A 554 0.87 -0.17 0.48
CA ILE A 554 1.98 -1.13 0.44
C ILE A 554 2.92 -0.80 1.59
N VAL A 555 3.42 -1.84 2.25
CA VAL A 555 4.43 -1.70 3.30
C VAL A 555 5.80 -1.94 2.71
N LEU A 556 6.74 -1.06 3.05
CA LEU A 556 8.15 -1.14 2.68
C LEU A 556 8.95 -1.52 3.92
N ARG A 557 9.48 -2.74 3.98
CA ARG A 557 10.29 -3.23 5.10
C ARG A 557 11.77 -3.23 4.78
N GLY A 558 12.57 -2.55 5.59
CA GLY A 558 14.04 -2.53 5.51
C GLY A 558 14.73 -3.68 6.27
N GLY A 559 14.00 -4.71 6.69
CA GLY A 559 14.57 -5.89 7.37
C GLY A 559 14.87 -5.70 8.86
N ASN A 560 14.29 -4.69 9.51
CA ASN A 560 14.48 -4.29 10.91
C ASN A 560 14.95 -5.36 11.95
N GLY A 561 14.24 -6.47 12.18
CA GLY A 561 14.63 -7.50 13.15
C GLY A 561 15.52 -8.60 12.60
N ASP A 562 15.78 -8.56 11.29
CA ASP A 562 16.50 -9.56 10.50
C ASP A 562 17.47 -8.91 9.48
N ALA A 563 18.15 -7.84 9.90
CA ALA A 563 19.08 -7.06 9.06
C ALA A 563 20.31 -6.59 9.84
N TRP A 564 21.32 -6.12 9.11
CA TRP A 564 22.56 -5.59 9.69
C TRP A 564 22.36 -4.29 10.47
N ILE A 565 21.31 -3.54 10.14
CA ILE A 565 20.88 -2.35 10.88
C ILE A 565 20.33 -2.65 12.29
N ASN A 566 20.21 -3.93 12.67
CA ASN A 566 19.83 -4.32 14.02
C ASN A 566 21.06 -4.56 14.91
N SER A 567 21.25 -3.69 15.90
CA SER A 567 22.39 -3.78 16.84
C SER A 567 22.50 -5.11 17.61
N THR A 568 21.39 -5.82 17.81
CA THR A 568 21.36 -7.06 18.61
C THR A 568 21.55 -8.34 17.81
N THR A 569 21.22 -8.31 16.52
CA THR A 569 21.07 -9.52 15.68
C THR A 569 21.81 -9.46 14.35
N ASN A 570 22.54 -8.38 14.07
CA ASN A 570 23.27 -8.21 12.80
C ASN A 570 24.18 -9.40 12.40
N GLN A 571 24.71 -10.17 13.35
CA GLN A 571 25.55 -11.34 13.03
C GLN A 571 24.79 -12.51 12.38
N ARG A 572 23.46 -12.52 12.47
CA ARG A 572 22.58 -13.59 12.00
C ARG A 572 21.50 -13.07 11.04
N ALA A 573 21.65 -11.86 10.54
CA ALA A 573 20.75 -11.30 9.56
C ALA A 573 20.66 -12.22 8.34
N ALA A 574 19.45 -12.62 7.99
CA ALA A 574 19.13 -13.40 6.81
C ALA A 574 18.30 -12.58 5.80
N TYR A 575 17.61 -11.53 6.25
CA TYR A 575 16.66 -10.71 5.49
C TYR A 575 15.39 -11.43 5.02
N ILE A 576 15.28 -12.76 5.20
CA ILE A 576 14.24 -13.61 4.61
C ILE A 576 13.31 -14.29 5.64
N ARG A 577 13.49 -14.12 6.96
CA ARG A 577 12.74 -14.92 7.96
C ARG A 577 11.24 -14.73 7.96
N ASP A 578 10.83 -13.47 7.89
CA ASP A 578 9.42 -13.07 7.91
C ASP A 578 8.74 -13.52 6.61
N GLN A 579 9.43 -13.38 5.47
CA GLN A 579 9.04 -13.92 4.17
C GLN A 579 8.85 -15.45 4.25
N TRP A 580 9.87 -16.16 4.72
CA TRP A 580 9.88 -17.62 4.82
C TRP A 580 8.72 -18.14 5.69
N HIS A 581 8.33 -17.44 6.76
CA HIS A 581 7.15 -17.83 7.54
C HIS A 581 5.86 -17.78 6.73
N ARG A 582 5.66 -16.73 5.94
CA ARG A 582 4.48 -16.61 5.10
C ARG A 582 4.48 -17.64 3.98
N ASP A 583 5.63 -17.85 3.33
CA ASP A 583 5.77 -18.90 2.30
C ASP A 583 5.48 -20.29 2.87
N MET A 584 5.98 -20.57 4.09
CA MET A 584 5.67 -21.80 4.81
C MET A 584 4.17 -21.93 5.09
N GLN A 585 3.50 -20.86 5.54
CA GLN A 585 2.06 -20.86 5.77
C GLN A 585 1.27 -21.09 4.46
N ARG A 586 1.73 -20.51 3.34
CA ARG A 586 1.19 -20.76 2.00
C ARG A 586 1.38 -22.21 1.57
N ALA A 587 2.58 -22.76 1.74
CA ALA A 587 2.89 -24.16 1.46
C ALA A 587 2.09 -25.14 2.36
N MET A 588 1.69 -24.71 3.56
CA MET A 588 0.76 -25.47 4.41
C MET A 588 -0.70 -25.44 3.92
N GLY A 589 -1.00 -24.65 2.88
CA GLY A 589 -2.30 -24.55 2.22
C GLY A 589 -3.16 -23.35 2.64
N HIS A 590 -2.56 -22.29 3.18
CA HIS A 590 -3.29 -21.11 3.68
C HIS A 590 -2.89 -19.83 2.95
N GLU A 591 -3.86 -19.02 2.56
CA GLU A 591 -3.59 -17.69 1.99
C GLU A 591 -2.86 -16.78 2.99
N THR A 592 -1.99 -15.92 2.46
CA THR A 592 -1.16 -15.00 3.24
C THR A 592 -0.87 -13.73 2.44
N SER A 593 -0.36 -12.68 3.09
CA SER A 593 0.01 -11.44 2.40
C SER A 593 1.10 -11.68 1.35
N LEU A 594 0.83 -11.25 0.12
CA LEU A 594 1.77 -11.30 -1.00
C LEU A 594 2.90 -10.29 -0.82
N GLN A 595 4.01 -10.57 -1.51
CA GLN A 595 5.29 -9.96 -1.18
C GLN A 595 6.35 -10.10 -2.30
N ARG A 596 7.28 -9.14 -2.40
CA ARG A 596 8.40 -9.11 -3.38
C ARG A 596 9.52 -8.16 -2.93
N TYR A 597 10.78 -8.48 -3.20
CA TYR A 597 11.90 -7.55 -3.00
C TYR A 597 12.02 -6.51 -4.12
N ALA A 598 12.48 -5.31 -3.76
CA ALA A 598 12.80 -4.24 -4.70
C ALA A 598 14.02 -3.42 -4.23
N GLN A 599 14.75 -2.85 -5.19
CA GLN A 599 15.75 -1.83 -4.93
C GLN A 599 15.05 -0.49 -4.67
N LEU A 600 15.22 0.06 -3.47
CA LEU A 600 14.62 1.33 -3.10
C LEU A 600 15.56 2.49 -3.40
N TYR A 601 15.02 3.53 -4.03
CA TYR A 601 15.68 4.82 -4.22
C TYR A 601 14.85 5.94 -3.58
N ILE A 602 15.52 6.88 -2.90
CA ILE A 602 14.91 8.10 -2.35
C ILE A 602 15.55 9.31 -3.03
N ASN A 603 14.76 10.08 -3.77
CA ASN A 603 15.21 11.21 -4.60
C ASN A 603 16.41 10.84 -5.50
N GLY A 604 16.42 9.61 -6.04
CA GLY A 604 17.50 9.07 -6.88
C GLY A 604 18.69 8.48 -6.12
N MET A 605 18.75 8.60 -4.79
CA MET A 605 19.78 7.99 -3.94
C MET A 605 19.44 6.54 -3.64
N TYR A 606 20.42 5.63 -3.76
CA TYR A 606 20.19 4.22 -3.42
C TYR A 606 20.05 4.05 -1.90
N TRP A 607 18.91 3.51 -1.49
CA TRP A 607 18.55 3.29 -0.09
C TRP A 607 18.68 1.84 0.37
N GLY A 608 18.87 0.89 -0.55
CA GLY A 608 19.06 -0.52 -0.24
C GLY A 608 17.90 -1.42 -0.64
N LEU A 609 18.02 -2.70 -0.31
CA LEU A 609 17.03 -3.73 -0.60
C LEU A 609 15.86 -3.59 0.36
N TYR A 610 14.66 -3.39 -0.17
CA TYR A 610 13.43 -3.34 0.61
C TYR A 610 12.51 -4.48 0.22
N HIS A 611 11.72 -4.88 1.20
CA HIS A 611 10.68 -5.86 1.00
C HIS A 611 9.32 -5.17 0.88
N LEU A 612 8.67 -5.29 -0.28
CA LEU A 612 7.32 -4.79 -0.55
C LEU A 612 6.32 -5.89 -0.21
N PHE A 613 5.29 -5.61 0.56
CA PHE A 613 4.26 -6.61 0.86
C PHE A 613 2.92 -5.97 1.26
N GLU A 614 1.87 -6.76 1.12
CA GLU A 614 0.51 -6.39 1.47
C GLU A 614 0.33 -6.24 2.98
N ARG A 615 -0.59 -5.36 3.36
CA ARG A 615 -1.07 -5.27 4.73
C ARG A 615 -2.29 -6.17 4.87
N VAL A 616 -2.31 -7.02 5.90
CA VAL A 616 -3.52 -7.76 6.29
C VAL A 616 -4.51 -6.77 6.91
N ASP A 617 -5.40 -6.24 6.08
CA ASP A 617 -6.57 -5.44 6.42
C ASP A 617 -7.80 -5.93 5.65
N ASP A 618 -8.91 -5.22 5.76
CA ASP A 618 -10.19 -5.57 5.13
C ASP A 618 -10.14 -5.63 3.59
N GLN A 619 -9.32 -4.78 2.95
CA GLN A 619 -9.12 -4.82 1.50
C GLN A 619 -8.31 -6.04 1.08
N PHE A 620 -7.24 -6.38 1.82
CA PHE A 620 -6.55 -7.66 1.63
C PHE A 620 -7.53 -8.83 1.75
N MET A 621 -8.37 -8.82 2.80
CA MET A 621 -9.34 -9.89 3.00
C MET A 621 -10.33 -9.99 1.82
N ALA A 622 -10.85 -8.87 1.33
CA ALA A 622 -11.76 -8.86 0.18
C ALA A 622 -11.08 -9.33 -1.12
N ALA A 623 -9.81 -8.94 -1.34
CA ALA A 623 -9.05 -9.33 -2.53
C ALA A 623 -8.75 -10.83 -2.56
N HIS A 624 -8.41 -11.43 -1.42
CA HIS A 624 -7.99 -12.82 -1.31
C HIS A 624 -9.15 -13.81 -1.04
N PHE A 625 -10.18 -13.38 -0.33
CA PHE A 625 -11.29 -14.25 0.09
C PHE A 625 -12.65 -13.86 -0.50
N GLY A 626 -12.70 -12.79 -1.31
CA GLY A 626 -13.92 -12.29 -1.95
C GLY A 626 -14.79 -11.41 -1.03
N GLY A 627 -16.00 -11.07 -1.46
CA GLY A 627 -16.90 -10.24 -0.66
C GLY A 627 -16.56 -8.75 -0.67
N GLN A 628 -17.14 -8.00 0.27
CA GLN A 628 -16.92 -6.55 0.43
C GLN A 628 -15.99 -6.31 1.61
N ALA A 629 -15.05 -5.37 1.50
CA ALA A 629 -14.08 -5.07 2.55
C ALA A 629 -14.76 -4.79 3.90
N ASP A 630 -15.83 -3.99 3.91
CA ASP A 630 -16.56 -3.61 5.13
C ASP A 630 -17.20 -4.80 5.88
N ASN A 631 -17.26 -6.00 5.26
CA ASN A 631 -17.76 -7.22 5.91
C ASN A 631 -16.73 -7.90 6.81
N TYR A 632 -15.45 -7.49 6.77
CA TYR A 632 -14.39 -8.16 7.51
C TYR A 632 -14.16 -7.54 8.89
N ASP A 633 -13.97 -8.40 9.89
CA ASP A 633 -13.37 -8.03 11.17
C ASP A 633 -11.90 -8.45 11.12
N VAL A 634 -10.97 -7.49 11.29
CA VAL A 634 -9.52 -7.78 11.28
C VAL A 634 -8.90 -7.32 12.60
N ILE A 635 -8.32 -8.26 13.33
CA ILE A 635 -7.90 -8.13 14.73
C ILE A 635 -6.38 -8.25 14.84
N LYS A 636 -5.81 -7.46 15.75
CA LYS A 636 -4.41 -7.57 16.19
C LYS A 636 -4.29 -7.34 17.70
N ASP A 637 -3.13 -7.67 18.26
CA ASP A 637 -2.78 -7.33 19.63
C ASP A 637 -2.64 -5.82 19.86
N ILE A 638 -2.90 -5.37 21.09
CA ILE A 638 -2.38 -4.10 21.59
C ILE A 638 -1.18 -4.40 22.49
N ARG A 639 0.02 -4.16 21.96
CA ARG A 639 1.28 -4.45 22.64
C ARG A 639 1.31 -3.92 24.08
N ASN A 640 1.86 -4.72 25.00
CA ASN A 640 2.11 -4.38 26.42
C ASN A 640 0.87 -4.03 27.27
N THR A 641 -0.34 -4.41 26.85
CA THR A 641 -1.57 -4.08 27.59
C THR A 641 -2.12 -5.22 28.46
N GLY A 642 -1.47 -6.39 28.46
CA GLY A 642 -1.88 -7.52 29.30
C GLY A 642 -3.10 -8.28 28.78
N GLY A 643 -3.21 -8.46 27.45
CA GLY A 643 -4.29 -9.23 26.84
C GLY A 643 -5.39 -8.37 26.22
N ARG A 644 -5.09 -7.19 25.66
CA ARG A 644 -6.08 -6.43 24.86
C ARG A 644 -5.79 -6.60 23.39
N VAL A 645 -6.85 -6.61 22.60
CA VAL A 645 -6.82 -6.61 21.14
C VAL A 645 -7.50 -5.35 20.61
N GLU A 646 -7.19 -4.98 19.37
CA GLU A 646 -7.87 -3.91 18.64
C GLU A 646 -8.28 -4.40 17.25
N ALA A 647 -9.36 -3.81 16.74
CA ALA A 647 -9.76 -3.96 15.36
C ALA A 647 -8.95 -2.98 14.49
N ILE A 648 -8.33 -3.51 13.44
CA ILE A 648 -7.85 -2.70 12.32
C ILE A 648 -9.05 -2.19 11.51
N SER A 649 -10.01 -3.09 11.29
CA SER A 649 -11.30 -2.84 10.65
C SER A 649 -12.35 -3.71 11.33
N GLY A 650 -13.59 -3.23 11.38
CA GLY A 650 -14.70 -3.89 12.05
C GLY A 650 -14.73 -3.74 13.58
N SER A 651 -15.21 -4.78 14.27
CA SER A 651 -15.34 -4.78 15.74
C SER A 651 -14.64 -5.97 16.40
N THR A 652 -14.38 -5.86 17.71
CA THR A 652 -13.78 -6.94 18.51
C THR A 652 -14.80 -7.92 19.09
N ASP A 653 -16.11 -7.72 18.85
CA ASP A 653 -17.17 -8.46 19.56
C ASP A 653 -17.09 -9.98 19.35
N ALA A 654 -16.76 -10.39 18.13
CA ALA A 654 -16.63 -11.80 17.80
C ALA A 654 -15.35 -12.43 18.36
N TRP A 655 -14.29 -11.63 18.51
CA TRP A 655 -13.08 -12.08 19.19
C TRP A 655 -13.38 -12.37 20.66
N ASP A 656 -14.09 -11.45 21.32
CA ASP A 656 -14.51 -11.61 22.71
C ASP A 656 -15.41 -12.84 22.88
N GLU A 657 -16.30 -13.11 21.92
CA GLU A 657 -17.14 -14.31 21.91
C GLU A 657 -16.32 -15.59 21.70
N LEU A 658 -15.33 -15.60 20.79
CA LEU A 658 -14.42 -16.74 20.60
C LEU A 658 -13.70 -17.08 21.91
N VAL A 659 -13.16 -16.07 22.59
CA VAL A 659 -12.44 -16.23 23.87
C VAL A 659 -13.39 -16.70 24.97
N ARG A 660 -14.60 -16.14 25.05
CA ARG A 660 -15.65 -16.59 25.99
C ARG A 660 -16.04 -18.05 25.77
N ARG A 661 -16.11 -18.51 24.51
CA ARG A 661 -16.34 -19.93 24.20
C ARG A 661 -15.16 -20.80 24.60
N ALA A 662 -13.93 -20.30 24.45
CA ALA A 662 -12.73 -21.01 24.92
C ALA A 662 -12.69 -21.19 26.45
N GLU A 663 -13.38 -20.35 27.22
CA GLU A 663 -13.49 -20.48 28.67
C GLU A 663 -14.50 -21.55 29.14
N THR A 664 -15.27 -22.14 28.23
CA THR A 664 -16.19 -23.24 28.56
C THR A 664 -15.45 -24.57 28.79
N ASP A 665 -16.19 -25.62 29.19
CA ASP A 665 -15.63 -26.97 29.29
C ASP A 665 -15.53 -27.59 27.88
N LEU A 666 -14.35 -27.51 27.28
CA LEU A 666 -14.08 -27.98 25.93
C LEU A 666 -13.85 -29.49 25.84
N SER A 667 -13.90 -30.22 26.96
CA SER A 667 -13.98 -31.68 26.92
C SER A 667 -15.36 -32.18 26.42
N GLU A 668 -16.38 -31.31 26.47
CA GLU A 668 -17.71 -31.56 25.94
C GLU A 668 -17.80 -31.22 24.44
N GLN A 669 -18.19 -32.20 23.63
CA GLN A 669 -18.23 -32.08 22.16
C GLN A 669 -19.08 -30.90 21.67
N THR A 670 -20.18 -30.58 22.35
CA THR A 670 -21.07 -29.47 21.98
C THR A 670 -20.42 -28.11 22.17
N ASN A 671 -19.59 -27.95 23.21
CA ASN A 671 -18.89 -26.69 23.48
C ASN A 671 -17.74 -26.50 22.49
N TYR A 672 -17.02 -27.59 22.18
CA TYR A 672 -15.99 -27.59 21.14
C TYR A 672 -16.59 -27.20 19.77
N ALA A 673 -17.67 -27.87 19.35
CA ALA A 673 -18.36 -27.55 18.10
C ALA A 673 -18.85 -26.09 18.04
N ALA A 674 -19.38 -25.58 19.16
CA ALA A 674 -19.79 -24.17 19.25
C ALA A 674 -18.60 -23.22 19.11
N LEU A 675 -17.43 -23.52 19.67
CA LEU A 675 -16.23 -22.71 19.48
C LEU A 675 -15.80 -22.66 18.00
N LEU A 676 -15.90 -23.78 17.29
CA LEU A 676 -15.52 -23.89 15.88
C LEU A 676 -16.38 -23.05 14.93
N GLU A 677 -17.57 -22.60 15.34
CA GLU A 677 -18.35 -21.61 14.57
C GLU A 677 -17.60 -20.27 14.41
N TYR A 678 -16.59 -20.01 15.25
CA TYR A 678 -15.78 -18.78 15.26
C TYR A 678 -14.32 -19.00 14.89
N LEU A 679 -13.88 -20.24 14.67
CA LEU A 679 -12.48 -20.56 14.48
C LEU A 679 -12.29 -21.53 13.32
N ASP A 680 -11.52 -21.11 12.32
CA ASP A 680 -10.93 -22.03 11.36
C ASP A 680 -9.79 -22.78 12.06
N VAL A 681 -10.12 -23.96 12.58
CA VAL A 681 -9.23 -24.71 13.47
C VAL A 681 -8.04 -25.31 12.74
N GLU A 682 -8.15 -25.65 11.46
CA GLU A 682 -7.02 -26.19 10.70
C GLU A 682 -5.99 -25.09 10.42
N ASN A 683 -6.46 -23.92 9.97
CA ASN A 683 -5.61 -22.74 9.82
C ASN A 683 -4.94 -22.34 11.14
N PHE A 684 -5.71 -22.33 12.23
CA PHE A 684 -5.18 -22.03 13.55
C PHE A 684 -4.12 -23.04 14.02
N ILE A 685 -4.35 -24.35 13.84
CA ILE A 685 -3.37 -25.37 14.23
C ILE A 685 -2.08 -25.21 13.44
N ASP A 686 -2.16 -25.01 12.12
CA ASP A 686 -0.99 -24.86 11.26
C ASP A 686 -0.20 -23.59 11.60
N TYR A 687 -0.91 -22.49 11.87
CA TYR A 687 -0.32 -21.25 12.38
C TYR A 687 0.42 -21.46 13.72
N MET A 688 -0.19 -22.20 14.66
CA MET A 688 0.46 -22.54 15.94
C MET A 688 1.68 -23.44 15.70
N LEU A 689 1.55 -24.45 14.83
CA LEU A 689 2.62 -25.39 14.50
C LEU A 689 3.83 -24.70 13.89
N LEU A 690 3.61 -23.73 12.99
CA LEU A 690 4.67 -22.94 12.38
C LEU A 690 5.42 -22.08 13.41
N ASN A 691 4.70 -21.38 14.30
CA ASN A 691 5.33 -20.59 15.37
C ASN A 691 6.09 -21.47 16.38
N PHE A 692 5.58 -22.67 16.66
CA PHE A 692 6.30 -23.65 17.46
C PHE A 692 7.53 -24.18 16.74
N TYR A 693 7.43 -24.51 15.46
CA TYR A 693 8.55 -24.97 14.65
C TYR A 693 9.65 -23.94 14.60
N SER A 694 9.33 -22.67 14.36
CA SER A 694 10.34 -21.62 14.32
C SER A 694 10.85 -21.19 15.70
N GLY A 695 10.18 -21.61 16.78
CA GLY A 695 10.56 -21.23 18.13
C GLY A 695 10.33 -19.75 18.41
N ASN A 696 9.29 -19.16 17.82
CA ASN A 696 9.02 -17.72 17.87
C ASN A 696 8.77 -17.25 19.32
N GLN A 697 9.72 -16.50 19.89
CA GLN A 697 9.62 -15.98 21.27
C GLN A 697 9.10 -14.55 21.36
N ASP A 698 9.06 -13.81 20.24
CA ASP A 698 8.48 -12.46 20.19
C ASP A 698 7.00 -12.54 19.74
N TRP A 699 6.32 -13.59 20.18
CA TRP A 699 4.95 -14.00 19.88
C TRP A 699 4.41 -14.77 21.12
N ASP A 700 3.13 -14.75 21.47
CA ASP A 700 1.94 -14.17 20.83
C ASP A 700 1.41 -12.90 21.52
N ARG A 701 2.19 -12.34 22.45
CA ARG A 701 1.87 -11.03 23.06
C ARG A 701 2.02 -9.85 22.09
N SER A 702 2.52 -10.14 20.89
CA SER A 702 2.51 -9.31 19.71
C SER A 702 2.65 -10.18 18.46
N ASN A 703 2.75 -9.56 17.29
CA ASN A 703 3.18 -10.20 16.04
C ASN A 703 2.23 -11.28 15.53
N TRP A 704 0.94 -10.95 15.48
CA TRP A 704 -0.09 -11.78 14.85
C TRP A 704 -1.24 -10.94 14.29
N ARG A 705 -1.95 -11.50 13.31
CA ARG A 705 -3.20 -10.98 12.76
C ARG A 705 -4.22 -12.09 12.72
N ALA A 706 -5.47 -11.76 12.99
CA ALA A 706 -6.60 -12.66 12.74
C ALA A 706 -7.68 -11.91 11.99
N ALA A 707 -8.38 -12.57 11.07
CA ALA A 707 -9.48 -11.96 10.35
C ALA A 707 -10.62 -12.95 10.12
N ARG A 708 -11.83 -12.44 9.98
CA ARG A 708 -13.01 -13.23 9.61
C ARG A 708 -13.95 -12.44 8.71
N ASP A 709 -14.69 -13.15 7.86
CA ASP A 709 -15.86 -12.59 7.20
C ASP A 709 -17.02 -12.68 8.20
N ARG A 710 -17.81 -11.60 8.39
CA ARG A 710 -19.01 -11.66 9.23
C ARG A 710 -20.07 -12.64 8.69
N ASN A 711 -19.99 -13.04 7.43
CA ASN A 711 -20.87 -14.03 6.82
C ASN A 711 -20.43 -15.48 7.09
N ASP A 712 -19.12 -15.77 7.11
CA ASP A 712 -18.58 -17.12 7.39
C ASP A 712 -18.41 -17.37 8.90
N GLY A 713 -18.17 -16.30 9.67
CA GLY A 713 -18.05 -16.27 11.11
C GLY A 713 -16.68 -16.67 11.68
N GLN A 714 -15.78 -17.26 10.89
CA GLN A 714 -14.59 -17.97 11.37
C GLN A 714 -13.29 -17.16 11.26
N PHE A 715 -12.58 -17.01 12.37
CA PHE A 715 -11.25 -16.42 12.39
C PHE A 715 -10.21 -17.32 11.75
N LYS A 716 -9.46 -16.73 10.83
CA LYS A 716 -8.21 -17.23 10.24
C LYS A 716 -7.05 -16.39 10.78
N PHE A 717 -5.91 -17.01 10.99
CA PHE A 717 -4.70 -16.41 11.57
C PHE A 717 -3.59 -16.31 10.53
N PHE A 718 -2.89 -15.19 10.54
CA PHE A 718 -1.84 -14.87 9.57
C PHE A 718 -0.53 -14.58 10.30
N SER A 719 0.55 -15.16 9.77
CA SER A 719 1.91 -14.90 10.23
C SER A 719 2.28 -13.44 9.98
N TRP A 720 2.78 -12.77 11.02
CA TRP A 720 3.11 -11.35 10.96
C TRP A 720 4.34 -11.07 11.81
N ASP A 721 5.34 -10.39 11.25
CA ASP A 721 6.53 -9.93 11.97
C ASP A 721 7.33 -11.06 12.64
N ALA A 722 7.54 -12.15 11.91
CA ALA A 722 8.21 -13.37 12.35
C ALA A 722 9.74 -13.30 12.18
N GLU A 723 10.36 -12.20 12.61
CA GLU A 723 11.80 -11.93 12.45
C GLU A 723 12.66 -12.45 13.63
N ARG A 724 12.04 -12.77 14.77
CA ARG A 724 12.71 -13.26 16.01
C ARG A 724 12.62 -14.78 16.20
N THR A 725 12.95 -15.50 15.14
CA THR A 725 12.78 -16.95 15.05
C THR A 725 14.12 -17.67 14.97
N ASP A 726 14.08 -18.99 15.01
CA ASP A 726 15.19 -19.89 14.72
C ASP A 726 16.48 -19.65 15.54
N LEU A 727 17.61 -19.50 14.86
CA LEU A 727 18.87 -19.08 15.45
C LEU A 727 18.88 -17.56 15.73
N ASN A 728 17.94 -16.76 15.22
CA ASN A 728 17.88 -15.32 15.50
C ASN A 728 17.12 -14.94 16.79
N THR A 729 16.47 -15.91 17.43
CA THR A 729 15.78 -15.65 18.70
C THR A 729 16.75 -15.20 19.79
N VAL A 730 16.33 -14.28 20.66
CA VAL A 730 17.12 -13.82 21.81
C VAL A 730 16.33 -14.16 23.08
N ALA A 731 16.79 -15.15 23.85
CA ALA A 731 16.17 -15.47 25.12
C ALA A 731 16.33 -14.32 26.12
N ALA A 732 15.46 -14.25 27.13
CA ALA A 732 15.45 -13.21 28.18
C ALA A 732 16.79 -13.02 28.95
N GLU A 733 17.76 -13.92 28.76
CA GLU A 733 19.08 -13.91 29.38
C GLU A 733 20.21 -13.53 28.41
N GLY A 734 19.89 -12.99 27.22
CA GLY A 734 20.89 -12.61 26.21
C GLY A 734 21.56 -13.79 25.51
N GLN A 735 21.06 -15.01 25.71
CA GLN A 735 21.49 -16.19 24.96
C GLN A 735 20.76 -16.24 23.61
N LEU A 736 21.54 -16.48 22.55
CA LEU A 736 21.05 -16.61 21.19
C LEU A 736 20.25 -17.91 21.00
N GLY A 737 19.38 -17.92 19.98
CA GLY A 737 18.48 -19.01 19.64
C GLY A 737 19.20 -20.35 19.46
N SER A 738 18.52 -21.41 19.84
CA SER A 738 18.99 -22.80 19.79
C SER A 738 17.94 -23.67 19.11
N VAL A 739 18.37 -24.71 18.39
CA VAL A 739 17.46 -25.70 17.79
C VAL A 739 16.55 -26.40 18.81
N THR A 740 16.88 -26.33 20.11
CA THR A 740 16.10 -26.89 21.22
C THR A 740 15.09 -25.93 21.85
N ILE A 741 14.96 -24.72 21.33
CA ILE A 741 14.04 -23.70 21.82
C ILE A 741 12.62 -24.26 21.88
N ASN A 742 11.90 -23.95 22.95
CA ASN A 742 10.57 -24.50 23.20
C ASN A 742 9.58 -23.40 23.54
N THR A 743 8.58 -23.22 22.68
CA THR A 743 7.47 -22.27 22.83
C THR A 743 6.11 -22.96 22.89
N THR A 744 6.08 -24.30 22.89
CA THR A 744 4.83 -25.09 22.87
C THR A 744 4.01 -24.98 24.15
N ASN A 745 4.60 -24.46 25.23
CA ASN A 745 3.97 -24.28 26.54
C ASN A 745 3.70 -22.80 26.87
N THR A 746 3.83 -21.90 25.88
CA THR A 746 3.47 -20.50 26.03
C THR A 746 1.97 -20.38 26.25
N VAL A 747 1.56 -19.57 27.23
CA VAL A 747 0.15 -19.27 27.51
C VAL A 747 0.02 -17.80 27.87
N ASN A 748 -0.68 -17.03 27.04
CA ASN A 748 -0.92 -15.63 27.29
C ASN A 748 -2.42 -15.30 27.20
N PRO A 749 -3.05 -14.84 28.30
CA PRO A 749 -4.49 -14.59 28.33
C PRO A 749 -4.98 -13.72 27.18
N ASN A 750 -6.13 -14.08 26.62
CA ASN A 750 -6.80 -13.38 25.51
C ASN A 750 -6.03 -13.33 24.18
N TYR A 751 -5.00 -14.16 24.01
CA TYR A 751 -4.20 -14.26 22.77
C TYR A 751 -4.26 -15.70 22.19
N PRO A 752 -3.74 -15.93 20.96
CA PRO A 752 -3.81 -17.22 20.28
C PRO A 752 -3.40 -18.42 21.16
N THR A 753 -2.31 -18.31 21.89
CA THR A 753 -1.81 -19.39 22.77
C THR A 753 -2.78 -19.73 23.89
N TYR A 754 -3.57 -18.77 24.40
CA TYR A 754 -4.60 -19.07 25.39
C TYR A 754 -5.70 -19.95 24.81
N ILE A 755 -6.23 -19.61 23.63
CA ILE A 755 -7.25 -20.41 22.93
C ILE A 755 -6.70 -21.82 22.67
N HIS A 756 -5.47 -21.93 22.17
CA HIS A 756 -4.78 -23.21 21.98
C HIS A 756 -4.73 -24.05 23.28
N ASN A 757 -4.34 -23.44 24.40
CA ASN A 757 -4.23 -24.15 25.67
C ASN A 757 -5.58 -24.59 26.21
N ARG A 758 -6.65 -23.80 26.01
CA ARG A 758 -8.02 -24.21 26.34
C ARG A 758 -8.48 -25.40 25.50
N LEU A 759 -8.17 -25.38 24.20
CA LEU A 759 -8.52 -26.43 23.26
C LEU A 759 -7.85 -27.80 23.57
N LEU A 760 -6.78 -27.83 24.36
CA LEU A 760 -6.15 -29.08 24.80
C LEU A 760 -7.09 -29.99 25.63
N ASP A 761 -8.13 -29.43 26.25
CA ASP A 761 -9.13 -30.20 26.99
C ASP A 761 -9.96 -31.11 26.03
N SER A 762 -10.06 -30.76 24.74
CA SER A 762 -10.77 -31.54 23.72
C SER A 762 -9.92 -32.70 23.18
N THR A 763 -10.48 -33.92 23.18
CA THR A 763 -9.86 -35.08 22.50
C THR A 763 -9.85 -34.92 20.98
N GLU A 764 -10.87 -34.29 20.40
CA GLU A 764 -10.98 -34.06 18.96
C GLU A 764 -9.90 -33.08 18.49
N TYR A 765 -9.71 -31.99 19.23
CA TYR A 765 -8.68 -31.01 18.91
C TYR A 765 -7.27 -31.61 18.98
N ARG A 766 -6.97 -32.39 20.03
CA ARG A 766 -5.66 -33.06 20.16
C ARG A 766 -5.39 -34.04 19.02
N LEU A 767 -6.41 -34.77 18.57
CA LEU A 767 -6.26 -35.69 17.45
C LEU A 767 -6.07 -34.92 16.13
N LEU A 768 -6.88 -33.89 15.88
CA LEU A 768 -6.71 -33.03 14.70
C LEU A 768 -5.32 -32.36 14.69
N PHE A 769 -4.83 -31.93 15.84
CA PHE A 769 -3.47 -31.40 15.98
C PHE A 769 -2.43 -32.45 15.58
N ALA A 770 -2.60 -33.70 16.04
CA ALA A 770 -1.73 -34.80 15.64
C ALA A 770 -1.82 -35.10 14.14
N ASP A 771 -2.99 -34.96 13.52
CA ASP A 771 -3.19 -35.12 12.08
C ASP A 771 -2.42 -34.04 11.28
N ARG A 772 -2.54 -32.77 11.68
CA ARG A 772 -1.76 -31.68 11.07
C ARG A 772 -0.26 -31.87 11.27
N MET A 773 0.17 -32.35 12.44
CA MET A 773 1.57 -32.73 12.66
C MET A 773 2.00 -33.84 11.70
N GLN A 774 1.21 -34.90 11.53
CA GLN A 774 1.52 -36.01 10.63
C GLN A 774 1.64 -35.55 9.19
N ARG A 775 0.77 -34.63 8.75
CA ARG A 775 0.79 -34.02 7.42
C ARG A 775 2.05 -33.19 7.16
N HIS A 776 2.46 -32.38 8.14
CA HIS A 776 3.49 -31.36 7.89
C HIS A 776 4.90 -31.77 8.33
N LEU A 777 5.05 -32.65 9.33
CA LEU A 777 6.37 -32.98 9.93
C LEU A 777 6.94 -34.33 9.46
N PHE A 778 6.20 -35.10 8.68
CA PHE A 778 6.58 -36.45 8.24
C PHE A 778 6.35 -36.63 6.73
N GLY A 779 6.94 -37.68 6.15
CA GLY A 779 6.84 -37.93 4.71
C GLY A 779 7.38 -36.74 3.90
N GLU A 780 6.58 -36.28 2.95
CA GLU A 780 6.84 -35.08 2.13
C GLU A 780 6.25 -33.79 2.73
N GLY A 781 5.96 -33.78 4.04
CA GLY A 781 5.44 -32.62 4.73
C GLY A 781 6.38 -31.41 4.66
N VAL A 782 5.79 -30.20 4.58
CA VAL A 782 6.54 -28.96 4.36
C VAL A 782 7.49 -28.57 5.50
N LEU A 783 7.28 -29.08 6.72
CA LEU A 783 8.15 -28.89 7.89
C LEU A 783 9.17 -30.02 8.09
N THR A 784 9.33 -30.90 7.10
CA THR A 784 10.44 -31.87 7.08
C THR A 784 11.78 -31.15 6.88
N PRO A 785 12.92 -31.77 7.25
CA PRO A 785 14.23 -31.14 7.06
C PRO A 785 14.54 -30.74 5.61
N LYS A 786 14.10 -31.52 4.61
CA LYS A 786 14.33 -31.25 3.18
C LYS A 786 13.48 -30.05 2.73
N SER A 787 12.17 -30.15 2.87
CA SER A 787 11.23 -29.14 2.34
C SER A 787 11.39 -27.78 3.02
N ALA A 788 11.55 -27.75 4.35
CA ALA A 788 11.76 -26.50 5.08
C ALA A 788 13.07 -25.79 4.67
N ALA A 789 14.14 -26.56 4.41
CA ALA A 789 15.41 -26.03 3.93
C ALA A 789 15.32 -25.54 2.48
N ARG A 790 14.54 -26.22 1.63
CA ARG A 790 14.33 -25.83 0.22
C ARG A 790 13.76 -24.41 0.12
N LEU A 791 12.62 -24.15 0.76
CA LEU A 791 11.99 -22.82 0.77
C LEU A 791 12.89 -21.73 1.36
N TRP A 792 13.73 -22.05 2.34
CA TRP A 792 14.72 -21.11 2.86
C TRP A 792 15.78 -20.77 1.82
N ASN A 793 16.31 -21.78 1.15
CA ASN A 793 17.35 -21.61 0.15
C ASN A 793 16.81 -20.88 -1.07
N ASP A 794 15.59 -21.15 -1.52
CA ASP A 794 14.96 -20.45 -2.65
C ASP A 794 14.91 -18.92 -2.40
N ARG A 795 14.54 -18.50 -1.18
CA ARG A 795 14.56 -17.07 -0.80
C ARG A 795 15.95 -16.50 -0.58
N ALA A 796 16.89 -17.30 -0.08
CA ALA A 796 18.27 -16.87 -0.01
C ALA A 796 18.82 -16.62 -1.43
N ASP A 797 18.53 -17.52 -2.36
CA ASP A 797 18.97 -17.48 -3.75
C ASP A 797 18.44 -16.23 -4.47
N GLU A 798 17.16 -15.90 -4.29
CA GLU A 798 16.51 -14.70 -4.81
C GLU A 798 17.33 -13.42 -4.51
N ILE A 799 17.65 -13.20 -3.22
CA ILE A 799 18.31 -11.94 -2.81
C ILE A 799 19.84 -12.01 -2.83
N ARG A 800 20.44 -13.18 -3.07
CA ARG A 800 21.89 -13.41 -2.93
C ARG A 800 22.72 -12.34 -3.63
N GLN A 801 22.34 -11.97 -4.85
CA GLN A 801 23.05 -10.98 -5.66
C GLN A 801 22.90 -9.55 -5.10
N ALA A 802 21.69 -9.18 -4.65
CA ALA A 802 21.39 -7.87 -4.08
C ALA A 802 22.10 -7.62 -2.73
N ILE A 803 22.38 -8.68 -1.96
CA ILE A 803 23.09 -8.58 -0.67
C ILE A 803 24.46 -7.90 -0.80
N ILE A 804 25.10 -7.92 -1.97
CA ILE A 804 26.36 -7.19 -2.22
C ILE A 804 26.15 -5.68 -2.13
N ALA A 805 25.09 -5.15 -2.76
CA ALA A 805 24.77 -3.73 -2.71
C ALA A 805 24.24 -3.32 -1.33
N GLU A 806 23.43 -4.19 -0.70
CA GLU A 806 22.98 -4.01 0.70
C GLU A 806 24.17 -3.94 1.68
N SER A 807 25.22 -4.72 1.42
CA SER A 807 26.46 -4.72 2.21
C SER A 807 27.22 -3.42 2.09
N ALA A 808 27.33 -2.88 0.87
CA ALA A 808 27.93 -1.57 0.65
C ALA A 808 27.11 -0.46 1.32
N ARG A 809 25.78 -0.59 1.38
CA ARG A 809 24.92 0.49 1.87
C ARG A 809 24.70 0.50 3.39
N TRP A 810 24.63 -0.68 4.02
CA TRP A 810 24.21 -0.83 5.42
C TRP A 810 25.02 -1.87 6.21
N GLY A 811 26.07 -2.44 5.62
CA GLY A 811 26.87 -3.49 6.25
C GLY A 811 27.61 -3.03 7.51
N ASP A 812 27.95 -1.75 7.59
CA ASP A 812 28.74 -1.11 8.64
C ASP A 812 27.90 -0.30 9.65
N ALA A 813 26.57 -0.27 9.49
CA ALA A 813 25.63 0.51 10.32
C ALA A 813 25.81 0.38 11.85
N HIS A 814 26.38 -0.73 12.34
CA HIS A 814 26.71 -0.95 13.76
C HIS A 814 28.14 -1.45 14.01
N VAL A 815 28.97 -1.58 12.97
CA VAL A 815 30.31 -2.18 13.06
C VAL A 815 31.27 -1.48 12.11
N SER A 816 32.50 -1.21 12.55
CA SER A 816 33.47 -0.46 11.72
C SER A 816 33.99 -1.20 10.48
N ALA A 817 33.75 -2.51 10.39
CA ALA A 817 34.09 -3.30 9.21
C ALA A 817 32.77 -3.87 8.67
N PRO A 818 32.41 -3.59 7.41
CA PRO A 818 31.09 -3.92 6.91
C PRO A 818 30.85 -5.42 6.95
N ARG A 819 29.63 -5.79 7.37
CA ARG A 819 29.10 -7.12 7.10
C ARG A 819 29.01 -7.31 5.59
N THR A 820 29.37 -8.51 5.14
CA THR A 820 29.49 -8.83 3.72
C THR A 820 28.58 -9.97 3.31
N GLN A 821 28.37 -10.14 2.01
CA GLN A 821 27.71 -11.32 1.44
C GLN A 821 28.31 -12.63 1.98
N ALA A 822 29.63 -12.72 2.15
CA ALA A 822 30.27 -13.90 2.73
C ALA A 822 29.83 -14.20 4.18
N THR A 823 29.60 -13.17 4.98
CA THR A 823 29.09 -13.33 6.36
C THR A 823 27.62 -13.73 6.40
N TRP A 824 26.81 -13.21 5.47
CA TRP A 824 25.42 -13.63 5.29
C TRP A 824 25.33 -15.08 4.78
N GLU A 825 26.16 -15.47 3.82
CA GLU A 825 26.27 -16.84 3.33
C GLU A 825 26.69 -17.83 4.42
N GLN A 826 27.54 -17.40 5.37
CA GLN A 826 27.88 -18.23 6.52
C GLN A 826 26.66 -18.50 7.39
N HIS A 827 25.77 -17.53 7.54
CA HIS A 827 24.54 -17.71 8.30
C HIS A 827 23.57 -18.70 7.61
N ASN A 828 23.44 -18.64 6.29
CA ASN A 828 22.66 -19.62 5.53
C ASN A 828 23.23 -21.04 5.64
N ARG A 829 24.55 -21.20 5.58
CA ARG A 829 25.22 -22.49 5.85
C ARG A 829 24.93 -23.00 7.26
N ASP A 830 24.90 -22.10 8.24
CA ASP A 830 24.62 -22.42 9.62
C ASP A 830 23.16 -22.91 9.84
N MET A 831 22.20 -22.34 9.11
CA MET A 831 20.80 -22.81 9.12
C MET A 831 20.69 -24.23 8.56
N ASN A 832 21.27 -24.46 7.38
CA ASN A 832 21.31 -25.78 6.72
C ASN A 832 22.07 -26.83 7.53
N ALA A 833 23.11 -26.45 8.27
CA ALA A 833 23.92 -27.40 9.04
C ALA A 833 23.38 -27.70 10.44
N ARG A 834 22.62 -26.78 11.07
CA ARG A 834 22.29 -26.86 12.50
C ARG A 834 20.81 -26.81 12.82
N TRP A 835 20.02 -26.09 12.04
CA TRP A 835 18.59 -25.89 12.31
C TRP A 835 17.74 -26.97 11.62
N PHE A 836 17.63 -26.92 10.29
CA PHE A 836 16.73 -27.79 9.53
C PHE A 836 16.95 -29.29 9.76
N PRO A 837 18.19 -29.82 9.83
CA PRO A 837 18.42 -31.26 10.01
C PRO A 837 17.90 -31.82 11.34
N ARG A 838 17.62 -30.97 12.32
CA ARG A 838 17.30 -31.38 13.70
C ARG A 838 15.96 -30.85 14.19
N ARG A 839 15.45 -29.76 13.62
CA ARG A 839 14.33 -29.02 14.22
C ARG A 839 13.05 -29.84 14.28
N THR A 840 12.72 -30.55 13.21
CA THR A 840 11.52 -31.40 13.10
C THR A 840 11.44 -32.43 14.24
N GLU A 841 12.52 -33.20 14.46
CA GLU A 841 12.58 -34.21 15.54
C GLU A 841 12.45 -33.59 16.93
N VAL A 842 13.09 -32.43 17.14
CA VAL A 842 12.99 -31.70 18.41
C VAL A 842 11.55 -31.26 18.66
N LEU A 843 10.86 -30.71 17.66
CA LEU A 843 9.48 -30.25 17.80
C LEU A 843 8.53 -31.42 18.06
N VAL A 844 8.65 -32.53 17.32
CA VAL A 844 7.88 -33.76 17.58
C VAL A 844 8.05 -34.20 19.04
N SER A 845 9.29 -34.21 19.53
CA SER A 845 9.58 -34.54 20.94
C SER A 845 8.97 -33.55 21.95
N GLN A 846 8.90 -32.26 21.61
CA GLN A 846 8.27 -31.24 22.45
C GLN A 846 6.76 -31.43 22.53
N LEU A 847 6.11 -31.68 21.39
CA LEU A 847 4.65 -31.85 21.28
C LEU A 847 4.18 -33.18 21.88
N GLN A 848 4.94 -34.26 21.74
CA GLN A 848 4.70 -35.53 22.45
C GLN A 848 4.67 -35.32 23.97
N ARG A 849 5.59 -34.51 24.52
CA ARG A 849 5.60 -34.20 25.97
C ARG A 849 4.40 -33.36 26.42
N GLN A 850 3.77 -32.61 25.52
CA GLN A 850 2.53 -31.87 25.79
C GLN A 850 1.26 -32.73 25.60
N GLY A 851 1.40 -33.99 25.17
CA GLY A 851 0.23 -34.84 24.86
C GLY A 851 -0.52 -34.43 23.60
N LEU A 852 0.12 -33.63 22.73
CA LEU A 852 -0.42 -33.15 21.45
C LEU A 852 -0.15 -34.11 20.28
N TYR A 853 0.70 -35.11 20.49
CA TYR A 853 0.96 -36.17 19.52
C TYR A 853 0.81 -37.53 20.18
N THR A 854 0.00 -38.39 19.57
CA THR A 854 -0.29 -39.73 20.08
C THR A 854 0.96 -40.62 20.09
N SER A 855 1.05 -41.50 21.09
CA SER A 855 2.08 -42.54 21.12
C SER A 855 1.81 -43.68 20.13
N LEU A 856 0.56 -43.80 19.65
CA LEU A 856 0.19 -44.79 18.64
C LEU A 856 0.69 -44.33 17.26
N THR A 857 1.66 -45.06 16.71
CA THR A 857 2.27 -44.72 15.42
C THR A 857 1.24 -44.80 14.29
N ALA A 858 1.22 -43.76 13.46
CA ALA A 858 0.41 -43.76 12.24
C ALA A 858 0.91 -44.85 11.26
N PRO A 859 0.05 -45.33 10.34
CA PRO A 859 0.44 -46.35 9.37
C PRO A 859 1.61 -45.86 8.51
N THR A 860 2.66 -46.66 8.37
CA THR A 860 3.68 -46.40 7.36
C THR A 860 3.16 -46.89 6.02
N VAL A 861 3.14 -46.01 5.04
CA VAL A 861 2.77 -46.31 3.67
C VAL A 861 4.04 -46.55 2.86
N GLU A 862 4.16 -47.74 2.26
CA GLU A 862 5.23 -48.07 1.32
C GLU A 862 4.65 -48.27 -0.08
N LEU A 863 5.13 -47.47 -1.02
CA LEU A 863 4.85 -47.64 -2.44
C LEU A 863 5.85 -48.63 -3.01
N THR A 864 5.36 -49.74 -3.56
CA THR A 864 6.19 -50.63 -4.35
C THR A 864 6.04 -50.29 -5.83
N THR A 865 7.15 -49.86 -6.42
CA THR A 865 7.32 -49.70 -7.87
C THR A 865 7.43 -51.07 -8.53
N ALA A 866 6.35 -51.84 -8.50
CA ALA A 866 6.17 -52.78 -9.59
C ALA A 866 5.92 -51.90 -10.83
N LEU A 867 6.82 -51.96 -11.82
CA LEU A 867 6.65 -51.47 -13.18
C LEU A 867 5.42 -52.14 -13.82
N ALA A 868 4.23 -51.78 -13.32
CA ALA A 868 2.94 -52.30 -13.73
C ALA A 868 2.12 -51.11 -14.24
N PRO A 869 1.51 -51.21 -15.43
CA PRO A 869 1.07 -50.05 -16.22
C PRO A 869 -0.15 -49.27 -15.68
N TRP A 870 -0.56 -49.44 -14.41
CA TRP A 870 -1.85 -48.94 -13.91
C TRP A 870 -1.85 -48.45 -12.45
N GLY A 871 -0.69 -48.20 -11.84
CA GLY A 871 -0.63 -47.56 -10.52
C GLY A 871 0.38 -48.17 -9.56
N HIS A 872 0.60 -47.45 -8.46
CA HIS A 872 1.46 -47.90 -7.38
C HIS A 872 0.74 -48.98 -6.56
N THR A 873 1.39 -50.14 -6.37
CA THR A 873 0.93 -51.10 -5.37
C THR A 873 1.43 -50.62 -4.02
N LEU A 874 0.49 -50.28 -3.16
CA LEU A 874 0.73 -49.73 -1.84
C LEU A 874 0.57 -50.82 -0.79
N SER A 875 1.56 -50.91 0.09
CA SER A 875 1.46 -51.68 1.32
C SER A 875 1.51 -50.77 2.54
N MET A 876 0.63 -51.01 3.51
CA MET A 876 0.65 -50.31 4.79
C MET A 876 1.17 -51.23 5.90
N THR A 877 1.96 -50.67 6.80
CA THR A 877 2.44 -51.36 8.00
C THR A 877 2.15 -50.53 9.26
N ALA A 878 1.94 -51.20 10.38
CA ALA A 878 1.68 -50.58 11.68
C ALA A 878 2.27 -51.45 12.80
N PRO A 879 2.42 -50.93 14.03
CA PRO A 879 2.92 -51.69 15.16
C PRO A 879 2.14 -53.01 15.40
N PRO A 880 2.79 -54.07 15.92
CA PRO A 880 2.12 -55.34 16.22
C PRO A 880 0.92 -55.16 17.16
N ALA A 881 -0.12 -55.98 16.97
CA ALA A 881 -1.38 -55.97 17.74
C ALA A 881 -2.32 -54.77 17.49
N THR A 882 -2.05 -53.94 16.48
CA THR A 882 -2.92 -52.85 16.03
C THR A 882 -3.70 -53.22 14.76
N VAL A 883 -4.73 -52.45 14.41
CA VAL A 883 -5.49 -52.59 13.15
C VAL A 883 -5.36 -51.30 12.34
N ILE A 884 -5.03 -51.41 11.05
CA ILE A 884 -5.07 -50.26 10.14
C ILE A 884 -6.47 -50.18 9.53
N TYR A 885 -7.13 -49.04 9.67
CA TYR A 885 -8.36 -48.72 8.96
C TYR A 885 -8.09 -47.64 7.92
N PHE A 886 -8.69 -47.77 6.74
CA PHE A 886 -8.53 -46.80 5.66
C PHE A 886 -9.83 -46.56 4.88
N THR A 887 -9.88 -45.47 4.14
CA THR A 887 -10.90 -45.09 3.15
C THR A 887 -10.20 -44.71 1.85
N LEU A 888 -10.92 -44.69 0.73
CA LEU A 888 -10.39 -44.27 -0.58
C LEU A 888 -11.15 -43.07 -1.17
N ASP A 889 -12.19 -42.61 -0.48
CA ASP A 889 -13.12 -41.58 -0.93
C ASP A 889 -12.86 -40.21 -0.29
N GLY A 890 -11.76 -40.06 0.46
CA GLY A 890 -11.44 -38.81 1.15
C GLY A 890 -12.05 -38.69 2.56
N SER A 891 -12.87 -39.63 3.02
CA SER A 891 -13.46 -39.56 4.37
C SER A 891 -12.53 -40.08 5.48
N ASP A 892 -12.63 -39.57 6.71
CA ASP A 892 -11.85 -40.12 7.83
C ASP A 892 -12.29 -41.57 8.16
N PRO A 893 -11.35 -42.51 8.40
CA PRO A 893 -11.67 -43.87 8.86
C PRO A 893 -12.36 -43.95 10.23
N ARG A 894 -12.46 -42.85 10.97
CA ARG A 894 -13.24 -42.75 12.22
C ARG A 894 -14.39 -41.75 12.10
N VAL A 895 -15.34 -41.82 13.03
CA VAL A 895 -16.29 -40.72 13.31
C VAL A 895 -15.92 -39.98 14.60
N ALA A 896 -16.42 -38.74 14.74
CA ALA A 896 -16.27 -37.96 15.96
C ALA A 896 -16.71 -38.78 17.19
N GLY A 897 -15.92 -38.72 18.26
CA GLY A 897 -16.17 -39.52 19.47
C GLY A 897 -15.49 -40.90 19.53
N GLY A 898 -14.86 -41.39 18.45
CA GLY A 898 -13.97 -42.57 18.53
C GLY A 898 -14.39 -43.83 17.79
N ASP A 899 -15.63 -43.90 17.28
CA ASP A 899 -16.10 -45.10 16.60
C ASP A 899 -15.48 -45.23 15.18
N VAL A 900 -15.39 -46.47 14.69
CA VAL A 900 -14.95 -46.76 13.32
C VAL A 900 -16.01 -46.27 12.32
N SER A 901 -15.58 -45.54 11.29
CA SER A 901 -16.48 -45.06 10.23
C SER A 901 -17.09 -46.24 9.46
N PRO A 902 -18.38 -46.18 9.07
CA PRO A 902 -18.97 -47.18 8.18
C PRO A 902 -18.30 -47.27 6.80
N ALA A 903 -17.60 -46.21 6.38
CA ALA A 903 -16.83 -46.19 5.13
C ALA A 903 -15.44 -46.85 5.29
N ALA A 904 -14.99 -47.08 6.52
CA ALA A 904 -13.65 -47.57 6.80
C ALA A 904 -13.51 -49.07 6.50
N ILE A 905 -12.38 -49.42 5.89
CA ILE A 905 -11.99 -50.77 5.54
C ILE A 905 -10.79 -51.16 6.39
N ALA A 906 -10.85 -52.32 7.06
CA ALA A 906 -9.70 -52.88 7.76
C ALA A 906 -8.69 -53.42 6.74
N TYR A 907 -7.47 -52.91 6.76
CA TYR A 907 -6.41 -53.31 5.85
C TYR A 907 -5.92 -54.75 6.14
N GLN A 908 -5.85 -55.57 5.10
CA GLN A 908 -5.41 -56.97 5.19
C GLN A 908 -4.38 -57.37 4.13
N VAL A 909 -4.42 -56.75 2.96
CA VAL A 909 -3.58 -57.06 1.80
C VAL A 909 -3.21 -55.77 1.06
N PRO A 910 -2.07 -55.73 0.34
CA PRO A 910 -1.70 -54.59 -0.50
C PRO A 910 -2.83 -54.15 -1.43
N LEU A 911 -2.92 -52.84 -1.66
CA LEU A 911 -3.95 -52.20 -2.48
C LEU A 911 -3.31 -51.46 -3.66
N THR A 912 -4.08 -51.27 -4.73
CA THR A 912 -3.67 -50.47 -5.89
C THR A 912 -4.43 -49.16 -5.86
N LEU A 913 -3.72 -48.03 -5.88
CA LEU A 913 -4.33 -46.71 -6.00
C LEU A 913 -4.41 -46.30 -7.47
N THR A 914 -5.54 -45.69 -7.83
CA THR A 914 -5.74 -44.97 -9.09
C THR A 914 -5.59 -43.47 -8.86
N THR A 915 -5.48 -42.68 -9.93
CA THR A 915 -5.35 -41.21 -9.86
C THR A 915 -6.53 -40.52 -9.16
N ASN A 916 -7.69 -41.18 -9.07
CA ASN A 916 -8.90 -40.63 -8.46
C ASN A 916 -9.06 -40.99 -6.98
N ASP A 917 -8.23 -41.89 -6.44
CA ASP A 917 -8.36 -42.34 -5.06
C ASP A 917 -7.70 -41.34 -4.10
N VAL A 918 -8.37 -41.07 -2.98
CA VAL A 918 -7.82 -40.32 -1.83
C VAL A 918 -7.78 -41.27 -0.64
N LEU A 919 -6.60 -41.82 -0.37
CA LEU A 919 -6.36 -42.72 0.74
C LEU A 919 -6.24 -41.91 2.03
N LEU A 920 -7.12 -42.16 2.98
CA LEU A 920 -6.91 -41.78 4.38
C LEU A 920 -6.81 -43.03 5.24
N ALA A 921 -5.78 -43.10 6.08
CA ALA A 921 -5.50 -44.26 6.90
C ALA A 921 -5.13 -43.89 8.34
N ARG A 922 -5.58 -44.69 9.30
CA ARG A 922 -5.21 -44.62 10.71
C ARG A 922 -4.94 -46.00 11.28
N THR A 923 -4.04 -46.05 12.26
CA THR A 923 -3.87 -47.20 13.15
C THR A 923 -4.85 -47.07 14.31
N TYR A 924 -5.45 -48.19 14.72
CA TYR A 924 -6.37 -48.30 15.84
C TYR A 924 -5.89 -49.38 16.82
N ASP A 925 -5.84 -49.03 18.11
CA ASP A 925 -5.57 -49.96 19.20
C ASP A 925 -6.38 -49.62 20.45
N ALA A 926 -7.13 -50.57 20.97
CA ALA A 926 -7.84 -50.50 22.26
C ALA A 926 -8.65 -49.20 22.53
N GLY A 927 -9.21 -48.56 21.49
CA GLY A 927 -9.98 -47.31 21.62
C GLY A 927 -9.18 -46.03 21.34
N GLU A 928 -7.88 -46.14 21.07
CA GLU A 928 -7.02 -45.03 20.64
C GLU A 928 -6.78 -45.09 19.13
N TRP A 929 -6.77 -43.91 18.52
CA TRP A 929 -6.47 -43.70 17.10
C TRP A 929 -5.11 -43.02 16.94
N SER A 930 -4.35 -43.43 15.92
CA SER A 930 -3.16 -42.70 15.50
C SER A 930 -3.54 -41.40 14.79
N ALA A 931 -2.55 -40.56 14.53
CA ALA A 931 -2.66 -39.49 13.55
C ALA A 931 -3.02 -40.06 12.15
N LEU A 932 -3.62 -39.20 11.33
CA LEU A 932 -4.11 -39.47 9.99
C LEU A 932 -2.98 -39.43 8.97
N VAL A 933 -2.88 -40.48 8.15
CA VAL A 933 -2.04 -40.48 6.96
C VAL A 933 -2.93 -40.28 5.75
N GLU A 934 -2.61 -39.27 4.95
CA GLU A 934 -3.30 -38.92 3.72
C GLU A 934 -2.36 -39.16 2.54
N LEU A 935 -2.87 -39.81 1.49
CA LEU A 935 -2.17 -39.97 0.23
C LEU A 935 -3.17 -39.83 -0.93
N THR A 936 -2.92 -38.88 -1.82
CA THR A 936 -3.76 -38.65 -3.00
C THR A 936 -3.13 -39.32 -4.20
N GLY A 937 -3.88 -40.20 -4.88
CA GLY A 937 -3.40 -40.94 -6.05
C GLY A 937 -2.98 -40.06 -7.23
N ALA A 938 -3.52 -38.84 -7.34
CA ALA A 938 -3.10 -37.84 -8.33
C ALA A 938 -1.70 -37.26 -8.09
N ARG A 939 -1.17 -37.30 -6.85
CA ARG A 939 0.16 -36.77 -6.47
C ARG A 939 1.25 -37.85 -6.47
N LEU A 940 0.97 -39.02 -7.04
CA LEU A 940 1.95 -40.08 -7.15
C LEU A 940 2.74 -39.90 -8.45
N PRO A 941 4.06 -40.14 -8.45
CA PRO A 941 4.86 -39.97 -9.66
C PRO A 941 4.44 -40.99 -10.73
N PHE A 942 4.12 -40.49 -11.93
CA PHE A 942 3.79 -41.30 -13.11
C PHE A 942 4.80 -41.04 -14.24
N PRO A 943 5.89 -41.84 -14.33
CA PRO A 943 6.91 -41.65 -15.36
C PRO A 943 6.39 -41.95 -16.78
N ASP A 944 5.46 -42.89 -16.92
CA ASP A 944 4.77 -43.24 -18.18
C ASP A 944 3.51 -42.36 -18.30
N ARG A 945 3.62 -41.29 -19.10
CA ARG A 945 2.64 -40.20 -19.16
C ARG A 945 1.53 -40.48 -20.16
N ASN A 946 1.82 -41.21 -21.23
CA ASN A 946 0.83 -41.59 -22.24
C ASN A 946 0.15 -42.95 -21.95
N GLN A 947 0.61 -43.66 -20.93
CA GLN A 947 0.08 -44.94 -20.43
C GLN A 947 0.16 -46.07 -21.46
N ASP A 948 1.17 -46.04 -22.35
CA ASP A 948 1.37 -47.07 -23.36
C ASP A 948 2.25 -48.25 -22.88
N GLY A 949 2.81 -48.14 -21.67
CA GLY A 949 3.65 -49.16 -21.04
C GLY A 949 5.13 -49.05 -21.40
N THR A 950 5.56 -47.98 -22.09
CA THR A 950 6.96 -47.74 -22.45
C THR A 950 7.37 -46.30 -22.16
N LEU A 951 8.54 -46.12 -21.53
CA LEU A 951 9.11 -44.78 -21.35
C LEU A 951 9.85 -44.36 -22.61
N THR A 952 9.42 -43.27 -23.22
CA THR A 952 9.95 -42.74 -24.48
C THR A 952 10.22 -41.24 -24.37
N ALA A 953 10.80 -40.65 -25.42
CA ALA A 953 10.96 -39.20 -25.51
C ALA A 953 9.62 -38.44 -25.54
N PHE A 954 8.53 -39.14 -25.86
CA PHE A 954 7.18 -38.58 -25.79
C PHE A 954 6.76 -38.30 -24.34
N ASP A 955 7.14 -39.16 -23.40
CA ASP A 955 6.85 -38.97 -21.98
C ASP A 955 7.63 -37.80 -21.38
N LEU A 956 8.90 -37.62 -21.78
CA LEU A 956 9.69 -36.43 -21.44
C LEU A 956 9.06 -35.16 -22.02
N THR A 957 8.54 -35.23 -23.25
CA THR A 957 7.83 -34.10 -23.88
C THR A 957 6.54 -33.77 -23.14
N MET A 958 5.78 -34.79 -22.71
CA MET A 958 4.60 -34.61 -21.88
C MET A 958 4.95 -34.08 -20.49
N LEU A 959 6.07 -34.48 -19.91
CA LEU A 959 6.58 -33.92 -18.64
C LEU A 959 6.92 -32.45 -18.78
N CYS A 960 7.68 -32.04 -19.79
CA CYS A 960 7.96 -30.62 -20.02
C CYS A 960 6.67 -29.82 -20.22
N ALA A 961 5.69 -30.36 -20.95
CA ALA A 961 4.40 -29.70 -21.13
C ALA A 961 3.58 -29.62 -19.84
N ALA A 962 3.70 -30.61 -18.94
CA ALA A 962 3.06 -30.63 -17.64
C ALA A 962 3.73 -29.64 -16.67
N ILE A 963 5.07 -29.59 -16.62
CA ILE A 963 5.87 -28.60 -15.87
C ILE A 963 5.48 -27.18 -16.30
N ARG A 964 5.43 -26.89 -17.60
CA ARG A 964 5.02 -25.56 -18.12
C ARG A 964 3.57 -25.17 -17.79
N ARG A 965 2.74 -26.14 -17.39
CA ARG A 965 1.35 -25.93 -17.01
C ARG A 965 1.12 -26.07 -15.51
N GLU A 966 2.18 -26.30 -14.75
CA GLU A 966 2.13 -26.55 -13.31
C GLU A 966 1.12 -27.67 -12.97
N ASP A 967 1.09 -28.71 -13.81
CA ASP A 967 0.20 -29.85 -13.59
C ASP A 967 0.74 -30.69 -12.42
N PRO A 968 -0.01 -30.89 -11.32
CA PRO A 968 0.49 -31.59 -10.13
C PRO A 968 0.93 -33.04 -10.35
N THR A 969 0.62 -33.62 -11.50
CA THR A 969 1.14 -34.94 -11.90
C THR A 969 2.58 -34.88 -12.39
N ALA A 970 3.15 -33.68 -12.59
CA ALA A 970 4.50 -33.42 -13.07
C ALA A 970 5.57 -33.67 -12.00
N ASP A 971 5.24 -33.47 -10.72
CA ASP A 971 6.12 -33.75 -9.57
C ASP A 971 6.50 -35.24 -9.53
N LEU A 972 7.63 -35.57 -10.15
CA LEU A 972 8.15 -36.92 -10.24
C LEU A 972 9.08 -37.24 -9.10
N ASN A 973 9.74 -36.21 -8.55
CA ASN A 973 10.75 -36.36 -7.53
C ASN A 973 10.15 -36.30 -6.10
N GLY A 974 8.88 -35.92 -5.99
CA GLY A 974 8.06 -35.91 -4.79
C GLY A 974 8.36 -34.75 -3.86
N ASP A 975 8.95 -33.66 -4.35
CA ASP A 975 9.27 -32.48 -3.53
C ASP A 975 8.14 -31.44 -3.46
N GLY A 976 7.05 -31.68 -4.19
CA GLY A 976 5.87 -30.83 -4.19
C GLY A 976 5.97 -29.61 -5.09
N ASP A 977 6.98 -29.53 -5.97
CA ASP A 977 7.08 -28.48 -6.98
C ASP A 977 7.28 -29.06 -8.36
N GLU A 978 6.44 -28.65 -9.31
CA GLU A 978 6.46 -29.12 -10.69
C GLU A 978 7.52 -28.38 -11.50
N THR A 979 8.79 -28.68 -11.25
CA THR A 979 9.92 -27.88 -11.76
C THR A 979 10.83 -28.66 -12.71
N ARG A 980 11.89 -28.00 -13.15
CA ARG A 980 12.99 -28.62 -13.88
C ARG A 980 13.62 -29.79 -13.11
N ASP A 981 13.58 -29.77 -11.78
CA ASP A 981 14.17 -30.83 -10.98
C ASP A 981 13.46 -32.19 -11.20
N ASP A 982 12.17 -32.18 -11.57
CA ASP A 982 11.44 -33.37 -11.99
C ASP A 982 11.89 -33.93 -13.34
N LEU A 983 12.17 -33.03 -14.29
CA LEU A 983 12.76 -33.42 -15.57
C LEU A 983 14.14 -34.03 -15.32
N ASP A 984 14.97 -33.39 -14.51
CA ASP A 984 16.31 -33.88 -14.18
C ASP A 984 16.23 -35.26 -13.49
N TYR A 985 15.25 -35.46 -12.60
CA TYR A 985 14.98 -36.75 -11.96
C TYR A 985 14.58 -37.82 -12.99
N MET A 986 13.66 -37.51 -13.91
CA MET A 986 13.26 -38.44 -14.99
C MET A 986 14.45 -38.81 -15.89
N VAL A 987 15.25 -37.82 -16.27
CA VAL A 987 16.38 -37.99 -17.20
C VAL A 987 17.52 -38.78 -16.54
N ARG A 988 17.91 -38.43 -15.31
CA ARG A 988 19.11 -38.98 -14.66
C ARG A 988 18.82 -40.24 -13.84
N ASP A 989 17.75 -40.23 -13.07
CA ASP A 989 17.49 -41.25 -12.06
C ASP A 989 16.54 -42.35 -12.55
N ILE A 990 15.64 -42.02 -13.49
CA ILE A 990 14.72 -43.01 -14.10
C ILE A 990 15.30 -43.57 -15.40
N LEU A 991 15.59 -42.70 -16.37
CA LEU A 991 16.04 -43.10 -17.71
C LEU A 991 17.55 -43.33 -17.79
N HIS A 992 18.31 -42.89 -16.79
CA HIS A 992 19.78 -43.01 -16.74
C HIS A 992 20.50 -42.43 -17.96
N THR A 993 19.97 -41.34 -18.52
CA THR A 993 20.54 -40.62 -19.66
C THR A 993 20.91 -39.16 -19.31
N SER A 994 20.98 -38.26 -20.28
CA SER A 994 21.34 -36.84 -20.14
C SER A 994 20.67 -35.98 -21.21
N ALA A 995 20.51 -34.69 -20.92
CA ALA A 995 20.24 -33.67 -21.93
C ALA A 995 21.26 -33.77 -23.08
N GLY A 996 20.79 -33.81 -24.32
CA GLY A 996 21.60 -34.09 -25.50
C GLY A 996 21.28 -35.43 -26.18
N ASP A 997 20.93 -36.47 -25.42
CA ASP A 997 20.53 -37.77 -25.96
C ASP A 997 19.08 -37.71 -26.43
N ALA A 998 18.90 -37.32 -27.69
CA ALA A 998 17.58 -37.09 -28.29
C ALA A 998 16.87 -38.40 -28.61
N ASN A 999 17.61 -39.46 -28.94
CA ASN A 999 17.04 -40.75 -29.35
C ASN A 999 16.86 -41.74 -28.17
N LEU A 1000 17.36 -41.39 -26.97
CA LEU A 1000 17.34 -42.17 -25.73
C LEU A 1000 18.12 -43.50 -25.82
N ASP A 1001 19.19 -43.56 -26.61
CA ASP A 1001 20.07 -44.73 -26.70
C ASP A 1001 21.14 -44.79 -25.60
N GLY A 1002 21.19 -43.78 -24.74
CA GLY A 1002 22.13 -43.64 -23.62
C GLY A 1002 23.41 -42.88 -23.98
N HIS A 1003 23.54 -42.41 -25.22
CA HIS A 1003 24.71 -41.69 -25.71
C HIS A 1003 24.29 -40.36 -26.34
N PHE A 1004 24.85 -39.25 -25.85
CA PHE A 1004 24.76 -37.98 -26.58
C PHE A 1004 25.90 -37.93 -27.62
N ASP A 1005 25.60 -38.11 -28.90
CA ASP A 1005 26.58 -38.12 -29.98
C ASP A 1005 26.12 -37.36 -31.26
N SER A 1006 26.88 -37.50 -32.34
CA SER A 1006 26.57 -36.86 -33.62
C SER A 1006 25.20 -37.23 -34.21
N GLN A 1007 24.66 -38.40 -33.88
CA GLN A 1007 23.37 -38.90 -34.35
C GLN A 1007 22.22 -38.10 -33.74
N ASP A 1008 22.32 -37.71 -32.46
CA ASP A 1008 21.34 -36.85 -31.80
C ASP A 1008 21.33 -35.45 -32.43
N LEU A 1009 22.51 -34.89 -32.67
CA LEU A 1009 22.63 -33.60 -33.34
C LEU A 1009 22.02 -33.65 -34.75
N VAL A 1010 22.24 -34.73 -35.49
CA VAL A 1010 21.59 -34.92 -36.80
C VAL A 1010 20.08 -35.01 -36.66
N LEU A 1011 19.57 -35.73 -35.64
CA LEU A 1011 18.14 -35.92 -35.40
C LEU A 1011 17.45 -34.58 -35.11
N ILE A 1012 17.95 -33.79 -34.16
CA ILE A 1012 17.34 -32.52 -33.76
C ILE A 1012 17.42 -31.47 -34.88
N PHE A 1013 18.52 -31.40 -35.63
CA PHE A 1013 18.62 -30.44 -36.75
C PHE A 1013 17.78 -30.85 -37.96
N GLN A 1014 17.47 -32.13 -38.13
CA GLN A 1014 16.50 -32.57 -39.14
C GLN A 1014 15.06 -32.14 -38.82
N ALA A 1015 14.73 -31.91 -37.55
CA ALA A 1015 13.43 -31.37 -37.16
C ALA A 1015 13.22 -29.92 -37.63
N GLY A 1016 14.30 -29.17 -37.86
CA GLY A 1016 14.25 -27.84 -38.46
C GLY A 1016 13.67 -26.74 -37.56
N LYS A 1017 13.67 -26.94 -36.24
CA LYS A 1017 13.08 -26.01 -35.25
C LYS A 1017 14.08 -25.07 -34.56
N PHE A 1018 15.38 -25.24 -34.80
CA PHE A 1018 16.44 -24.45 -34.18
C PHE A 1018 16.28 -22.94 -34.47
N GLU A 1019 16.20 -22.12 -33.41
CA GLU A 1019 16.11 -20.65 -33.48
C GLU A 1019 14.94 -20.15 -34.36
N THR A 1020 13.84 -20.90 -34.40
CA THR A 1020 12.65 -20.50 -35.16
C THR A 1020 11.77 -19.55 -34.34
N THR A 1021 11.37 -18.42 -34.94
CA THR A 1021 10.58 -17.35 -34.28
C THR A 1021 9.07 -17.59 -34.29
N ALA A 1022 8.62 -18.78 -34.70
CA ALA A 1022 7.22 -19.17 -34.72
C ALA A 1022 6.95 -20.12 -33.55
N ALA A 1023 5.82 -19.95 -32.86
CA ALA A 1023 5.34 -20.78 -31.76
C ALA A 1023 5.09 -22.25 -32.20
N VAL A 1024 6.16 -22.98 -32.43
CA VAL A 1024 6.16 -24.40 -32.74
C VAL A 1024 6.80 -25.08 -31.54
N ASP A 1025 5.96 -25.57 -30.62
CA ASP A 1025 6.42 -26.34 -29.45
C ASP A 1025 7.39 -27.42 -29.93
N SER A 1026 8.63 -27.35 -29.42
CA SER A 1026 9.66 -28.35 -29.63
C SER A 1026 9.55 -29.38 -28.50
N GLY A 1027 9.65 -30.66 -28.83
CA GLY A 1027 9.77 -31.74 -27.85
C GLY A 1027 11.22 -32.16 -27.59
N TRP A 1028 11.42 -33.14 -26.70
CA TRP A 1028 12.74 -33.66 -26.34
C TRP A 1028 13.55 -34.13 -27.55
N GLN A 1029 12.90 -34.86 -28.47
CA GLN A 1029 13.50 -35.36 -29.73
C GLN A 1029 13.82 -34.27 -30.75
N GLU A 1030 13.32 -33.06 -30.53
CA GLU A 1030 13.46 -31.92 -31.43
C GLU A 1030 14.39 -30.84 -30.85
N GLY A 1031 14.90 -31.03 -29.63
CA GLY A 1031 15.95 -30.22 -29.02
C GLY A 1031 15.52 -29.35 -27.83
N ASP A 1032 14.25 -29.40 -27.39
CA ASP A 1032 13.81 -28.76 -26.13
C ASP A 1032 14.29 -29.61 -24.94
N TRP A 1033 15.48 -29.30 -24.43
CA TRP A 1033 16.04 -29.98 -23.26
C TRP A 1033 15.95 -29.12 -22.00
N ASN A 1034 15.61 -27.83 -22.17
CA ASN A 1034 15.41 -26.95 -21.06
C ASN A 1034 13.94 -26.85 -20.58
N CYS A 1035 13.00 -27.49 -21.28
CA CYS A 1035 11.56 -27.45 -21.09
C CYS A 1035 10.90 -26.08 -21.32
N ASP A 1036 11.52 -25.13 -22.02
CA ASP A 1036 10.92 -23.81 -22.34
C ASP A 1036 9.98 -23.86 -23.56
N GLY A 1037 9.89 -25.02 -24.23
CA GLY A 1037 9.05 -25.24 -25.41
C GLY A 1037 9.71 -24.85 -26.72
N LEU A 1038 10.95 -24.35 -26.70
CA LEU A 1038 11.71 -23.91 -27.85
C LEU A 1038 12.99 -24.74 -27.98
N PHE A 1039 13.53 -24.80 -29.20
CA PHE A 1039 14.88 -25.32 -29.41
C PHE A 1039 15.80 -24.16 -29.79
N THR A 1040 16.59 -23.69 -28.83
CA THR A 1040 17.46 -22.52 -28.98
C THR A 1040 18.92 -22.82 -28.63
N THR A 1041 19.77 -21.81 -28.72
CA THR A 1041 21.15 -21.89 -28.27
C THR A 1041 21.25 -22.26 -26.77
N SER A 1042 20.26 -21.92 -25.93
CA SER A 1042 20.28 -22.25 -24.50
C SER A 1042 20.22 -23.77 -24.27
N ASP A 1043 19.45 -24.52 -25.06
CA ASP A 1043 19.36 -25.99 -25.01
C ASP A 1043 20.66 -26.66 -25.39
N LEU A 1044 21.30 -26.18 -26.46
CA LEU A 1044 22.61 -26.70 -26.87
C LEU A 1044 23.65 -26.46 -25.79
N VAL A 1045 23.67 -25.26 -25.19
CA VAL A 1045 24.57 -24.94 -24.08
C VAL A 1045 24.33 -25.90 -22.91
N LEU A 1046 23.08 -26.13 -22.52
CA LEU A 1046 22.69 -27.07 -21.47
C LEU A 1046 23.19 -28.49 -21.78
N ALA A 1047 22.93 -29.01 -22.97
CA ALA A 1047 23.35 -30.35 -23.36
C ALA A 1047 24.88 -30.52 -23.33
N PHE A 1048 25.64 -29.53 -23.79
CA PHE A 1048 27.11 -29.59 -23.71
C PHE A 1048 27.66 -29.37 -22.29
N GLN A 1049 27.02 -28.53 -21.47
CA GLN A 1049 27.38 -28.33 -20.07
C GLN A 1049 27.16 -29.59 -19.22
N SER A 1050 26.23 -30.46 -19.61
CA SER A 1050 26.03 -31.76 -18.96
C SER A 1050 27.27 -32.68 -19.07
N GLY A 1051 28.23 -32.36 -19.95
CA GLY A 1051 29.52 -33.03 -20.06
C GLY A 1051 29.47 -34.41 -20.70
N ARG A 1052 28.36 -34.79 -21.36
CA ARG A 1052 28.08 -36.16 -21.84
C ARG A 1052 28.27 -36.39 -23.32
N TYR A 1053 28.70 -35.39 -24.10
CA TYR A 1053 28.92 -35.57 -25.54
C TYR A 1053 30.06 -36.56 -25.83
N GLN A 1054 29.78 -37.61 -26.60
CA GLN A 1054 30.71 -38.67 -26.93
C GLN A 1054 31.16 -38.56 -28.39
N LEU A 1055 32.47 -38.71 -28.61
CA LEU A 1055 33.03 -38.88 -29.95
C LEU A 1055 32.96 -40.36 -30.29
N ASN A 1056 32.12 -40.70 -31.26
CA ASN A 1056 32.08 -42.03 -31.88
C ASN A 1056 33.43 -42.49 -32.40
#